data_AF-A0A535X2G7-F1
#
_entry.id   AF-A0A535X2G7-F1
#
_cell.length_a   1.000
_cell.length_b   1.000
_cell.length_c   1.000
_cell.angle_alpha   90.00
_cell.angle_beta   90.00
_cell.angle_gamma   90.00
#
_symmetry.space_group_name_H-M   'P 1'
#
loop_
_entity.id
_entity.type
_entity.pdbx_description
1 polymer ?
#
loop_
_entity_poly.entity_id
_entity_poly.type
_entity_poly.pdbx_seq_one_letter_code
_entity_poly.pdbx_strand_id
1 'polypeptide(L)'
;MTVVRTGARASRVTGPAESAASYKRQLRITNAPHSSLSTTNTSLDGPLDIDTVLHLQRTVGNRAVSALLVQRRPAPASPAVHVAHQAKPRGATSKTAKPAKKKATPAPAKKKATDETEPTIETPAASVGGWTGATGINTGERDMLGIRRIPLAGIKSGYQDPDAAHQKAGVKDASRADTTESAEQEAVALVPSDVGSDDKPVEVLLHLHGYGIGYREQGPRPKGTPGWGPGEGKVRDVKIDMMERQIAESGRRIVGILPQGNLTSRFGEAFPVDDYVDQVFAKLTALKAWKIEPKRSGLILSGHSGGGLRISEMFGGPLEGSKAEQQKAPLAPQKLDLKELILFDAINNPSDLATISAWLLKKLDENRDAMKGKPAAERQTILSNGFRFRGYHTQIPAYKARYEALDASLAKWFKDKSNVKAVGGTYWATMLRSNYQVAPADKSETGYEAHEHVMGHGHRIAAALRALPPTEEQHAFLETVLKAAIAAKKTDYEKGKKDLPRDLEPDELDFVADTKIPMKKDAAAKATEMLTAARTALKSDRADAQKAVDAADADRQLKVKELAAATAAVKASKNADDLVALQDQKNAKEALATAAEQTYKAARNADVLHTTALGATSGYRAMAHQEELWRGYFFGHYYDTAKERANMKGGPHGPDAVAYMAWYVGQWVAPPGFSNHQNGMAIDLKQEREPGYPIRNSRDTSERNKWWKTWLWHWLDINAKSFTFKNYEKEPWHWDFRQAS
;
A
#
# COMPACT_ATOMS: atom_id res chain seq x y z
N MET A 1 21.56 75.57 29.85
CA MET A 1 22.79 74.78 29.67
C MET A 1 23.03 74.01 30.96
N THR A 2 22.68 72.72 30.98
CA THR A 2 22.91 71.90 32.18
C THR A 2 23.42 70.54 31.73
N VAL A 3 24.75 70.42 31.78
CA VAL A 3 25.50 69.19 31.65
C VAL A 3 25.75 68.69 33.06
N VAL A 4 25.37 67.46 33.36
CA VAL A 4 25.91 66.73 34.51
C VAL A 4 26.41 65.38 33.99
N ARG A 5 27.73 65.20 34.07
CA ARG A 5 28.42 63.91 34.03
C ARG A 5 28.47 63.36 35.45
N THR A 6 28.16 62.07 35.62
CA THR A 6 28.79 61.24 36.65
C THR A 6 29.07 59.85 36.07
N GLY A 7 30.27 59.35 36.37
CA GLY A 7 30.81 58.09 35.89
C GLY A 7 30.47 56.90 36.77
N ALA A 8 30.89 55.73 36.28
CA ALA A 8 30.56 54.39 36.70
C ALA A 8 31.14 53.93 38.06
N ARG A 9 30.41 53.03 38.73
CA ARG A 9 30.95 51.73 39.19
C ARG A 9 29.83 50.71 39.48
N ALA A 10 30.21 49.45 39.36
CA ALA A 10 29.40 48.26 39.13
C ALA A 10 28.42 47.88 40.25
N SER A 11 27.29 47.28 39.85
CA SER A 11 26.55 46.33 40.69
C SER A 11 25.94 45.23 39.82
N ARG A 12 26.23 44.00 40.24
CA ARG A 12 25.79 42.71 39.73
C ARG A 12 24.26 42.62 39.94
N VAL A 13 23.48 42.41 38.88
CA VAL A 13 22.05 42.04 39.03
C VAL A 13 21.76 40.84 38.14
N THR A 14 21.44 39.76 38.82
CA THR A 14 20.90 38.49 38.37
C THR A 14 19.51 38.68 37.75
N GLY A 15 19.27 38.13 36.56
CA GLY A 15 17.91 37.97 36.02
C GLY A 15 17.17 36.83 36.71
N PRO A 16 15.83 36.86 36.81
CA PRO A 16 15.06 35.69 37.22
C PRO A 16 14.64 34.87 36.00
N ALA A 17 14.97 33.59 36.08
CA ALA A 17 14.46 32.52 35.26
C ALA A 17 12.99 32.24 35.65
N GLU A 18 12.05 32.65 34.81
CA GLU A 18 10.64 32.21 34.89
C GLU A 18 10.22 31.65 33.52
N SER A 19 10.55 30.38 33.26
CA SER A 19 9.88 29.61 32.19
C SER A 19 9.74 28.11 32.47
N ALA A 20 10.00 27.63 33.69
CA ALA A 20 9.93 26.19 34.01
C ALA A 20 8.91 25.80 35.11
N ALA A 21 8.14 26.75 35.65
CA ALA A 21 7.28 26.50 36.82
C ALA A 21 5.75 26.54 36.58
N SER A 22 5.27 26.85 35.36
CA SER A 22 3.83 27.04 35.14
C SER A 22 3.02 25.74 34.92
N TYR A 23 3.67 24.58 34.75
CA TYR A 23 2.94 23.33 34.42
C TYR A 23 2.58 22.42 35.61
N LYS A 24 2.83 22.82 36.86
CA LYS A 24 2.65 21.94 38.04
C LYS A 24 1.63 22.37 39.08
N ARG A 25 0.81 23.40 38.84
CA ARG A 25 -0.06 23.91 39.92
C ARG A 25 -1.40 24.50 39.48
N GLN A 26 -2.21 23.75 38.72
CA GLN A 26 -3.63 24.08 38.55
C GLN A 26 -4.47 22.88 38.08
N LEU A 27 -4.48 21.81 38.88
CA LEU A 27 -5.49 20.75 38.81
C LEU A 27 -5.94 20.40 40.24
N ARG A 28 -6.69 21.33 40.85
CA ARG A 28 -7.66 21.06 41.93
C ARG A 28 -8.85 22.03 41.79
N ILE A 29 -9.88 21.52 41.11
CA ILE A 29 -11.33 21.68 41.30
C ILE A 29 -11.90 23.12 41.40
N THR A 30 -12.62 23.54 40.36
CA THR A 30 -13.93 24.21 40.52
C THR A 30 -14.90 23.64 39.47
N ASN A 31 -16.04 23.12 39.93
CA ASN A 31 -17.13 22.59 39.11
C ASN A 31 -18.27 23.63 38.98
N ALA A 32 -19.03 23.48 37.89
CA ALA A 32 -20.12 24.29 37.33
C ALA A 32 -21.31 24.66 38.27
N PRO A 33 -22.27 25.52 37.85
CA PRO A 33 -23.50 25.74 38.60
C PRO A 33 -24.75 25.02 38.05
N HIS A 34 -25.59 24.64 39.03
CA HIS A 34 -27.00 24.15 39.05
C HIS A 34 -27.23 22.66 38.76
N SER A 35 -27.84 21.84 39.65
CA SER A 35 -28.63 22.10 40.86
C SER A 35 -28.70 20.89 41.81
N SER A 36 -28.55 21.16 43.12
CA SER A 36 -29.18 20.53 44.31
C SER A 36 -29.25 19.00 44.46
N LEU A 37 -28.44 18.43 45.36
CA LEU A 37 -28.88 17.94 46.69
C LEU A 37 -27.79 17.09 47.40
N SER A 38 -27.62 17.40 48.69
CA SER A 38 -27.20 16.54 49.80
C SER A 38 -25.74 16.06 49.89
N THR A 39 -25.01 16.71 50.80
CA THR A 39 -23.78 16.24 51.45
C THR A 39 -24.04 15.05 52.37
N THR A 40 -23.46 13.88 52.04
CA THR A 40 -23.13 12.83 53.01
C THR A 40 -21.82 12.17 52.61
N ASN A 41 -20.90 12.04 53.58
CA ASN A 41 -19.62 11.31 53.53
C ASN A 41 -19.61 10.12 52.55
N THR A 42 -18.77 10.15 51.52
CA THR A 42 -18.42 8.96 50.74
C THR A 42 -16.99 8.54 51.03
N SER A 43 -16.89 7.42 51.74
CA SER A 43 -15.69 6.60 51.94
C SER A 43 -14.91 6.37 50.62
N LEU A 44 -13.58 6.24 50.73
CA LEU A 44 -12.64 5.88 49.66
C LEU A 44 -12.81 4.44 49.12
N ASP A 45 -13.77 3.67 49.64
CA ASP A 45 -13.96 2.24 49.36
C ASP A 45 -15.05 1.92 48.33
N GLY A 46 -15.53 2.93 47.58
CA GLY A 46 -16.53 2.75 46.52
C GLY A 46 -15.94 2.38 45.13
N PRO A 47 -16.74 1.77 44.23
CA PRO A 47 -16.36 1.56 42.84
C PRO A 47 -16.13 2.92 42.14
N LEU A 48 -15.08 3.00 41.32
CA LEU A 48 -14.78 4.20 40.54
C LEU A 48 -15.81 4.39 39.44
N ASP A 49 -16.22 5.64 39.21
CA ASP A 49 -17.11 5.98 38.10
C ASP A 49 -16.41 5.81 36.73
N ILE A 50 -17.22 5.67 35.68
CA ILE A 50 -16.73 5.29 34.36
C ILE A 50 -15.86 6.37 33.70
N ASP A 51 -16.11 7.64 33.99
CA ASP A 51 -15.33 8.75 33.43
C ASP A 51 -13.95 8.82 34.07
N THR A 52 -13.87 8.56 35.38
CA THR A 52 -12.60 8.39 36.10
C THR A 52 -11.82 7.17 35.60
N VAL A 53 -12.50 6.04 35.33
CA VAL A 53 -11.88 4.84 34.76
C VAL A 53 -11.32 5.12 33.36
N LEU A 54 -12.08 5.77 32.50
CA LEU A 54 -11.65 6.11 31.14
C LEU A 54 -10.51 7.12 31.13
N HIS A 55 -10.54 8.12 32.02
CA HIS A 55 -9.43 9.05 32.19
C HIS A 55 -8.16 8.31 32.62
N LEU A 56 -8.22 7.48 33.67
CA LEU A 56 -7.07 6.70 34.12
C LEU A 56 -6.58 5.72 33.03
N GLN A 57 -7.46 5.15 32.22
CA GLN A 57 -7.07 4.27 31.12
C GLN A 57 -6.26 5.01 30.06
N ARG A 58 -6.61 6.27 29.79
CA ARG A 58 -5.89 7.16 28.86
C ARG A 58 -4.56 7.63 29.42
N THR A 59 -4.47 7.84 30.74
CA THR A 59 -3.29 8.46 31.36
C THR A 59 -2.25 7.44 31.84
N VAL A 60 -2.67 6.29 32.39
CA VAL A 60 -1.77 5.28 32.99
C VAL A 60 -1.90 3.89 32.36
N GLY A 61 -2.77 3.74 31.36
CA GLY A 61 -2.95 2.53 30.58
C GLY A 61 -3.85 1.49 31.24
N ASN A 62 -4.51 0.68 30.40
CA ASN A 62 -5.54 -0.28 30.79
C ASN A 62 -5.09 -1.31 31.84
N ARG A 63 -3.80 -1.65 31.87
CA ARG A 63 -3.25 -2.64 32.80
C ARG A 63 -3.19 -2.12 34.24
N ALA A 64 -2.81 -0.86 34.44
CA ALA A 64 -2.78 -0.22 35.75
C ALA A 64 -4.20 -0.01 36.30
N VAL A 65 -5.13 0.40 35.42
CA VAL A 65 -6.55 0.55 35.79
C VAL A 65 -7.20 -0.79 36.13
N SER A 66 -6.87 -1.84 35.39
CA SER A 66 -7.37 -3.19 35.70
C SER A 66 -6.87 -3.67 37.07
N ALA A 67 -5.61 -3.39 37.45
CA ALA A 67 -5.09 -3.72 38.77
C ALA A 67 -5.80 -2.93 39.89
N LEU A 68 -6.07 -1.65 39.66
CA LEU A 68 -6.77 -0.77 40.60
C LEU A 68 -8.24 -1.22 40.81
N LEU A 69 -8.93 -1.63 39.75
CA LEU A 69 -10.30 -2.14 39.81
C LEU A 69 -10.40 -3.52 40.49
N VAL A 70 -9.36 -4.36 40.34
CA VAL A 70 -9.27 -5.65 41.04
C VAL A 70 -9.05 -5.46 42.54
N GLN A 71 -8.27 -4.45 42.96
CA GLN A 71 -8.05 -4.12 44.36
C GLN A 71 -9.28 -3.53 45.06
N ARG A 72 -10.25 -3.00 44.30
CA ARG A 72 -11.46 -2.35 44.83
C ARG A 72 -12.73 -3.21 44.75
N ARG A 73 -12.61 -4.52 44.51
CA ARG A 73 -13.75 -5.45 44.52
C ARG A 73 -14.27 -5.64 45.95
N PRO A 74 -15.58 -5.45 46.23
CA PRO A 74 -16.14 -5.86 47.52
C PRO A 74 -16.17 -7.39 47.64
N ALA A 75 -16.00 -7.89 48.87
CA ALA A 75 -16.00 -9.32 49.17
C ALA A 75 -17.36 -9.98 48.79
N PRO A 76 -17.37 -11.21 48.25
CA PRO A 76 -18.60 -11.90 47.91
C PRO A 76 -19.37 -12.31 49.17
N ALA A 77 -20.67 -12.01 49.20
CA ALA A 77 -21.59 -12.53 50.22
C ALA A 77 -21.77 -14.06 50.06
N SER A 78 -21.73 -14.78 51.19
CA SER A 78 -21.95 -16.23 51.26
C SER A 78 -23.36 -16.66 50.82
N PRO A 79 -23.52 -17.88 50.26
CA PRO A 79 -24.77 -18.32 49.66
C PRO A 79 -25.73 -18.96 50.68
N ALA A 80 -27.02 -18.64 50.57
CA ALA A 80 -28.08 -19.38 51.25
C ALA A 80 -28.43 -20.67 50.49
N VAL A 81 -28.63 -21.71 51.29
CA VAL A 81 -28.88 -23.13 51.00
C VAL A 81 -30.31 -23.38 50.51
N HIS A 82 -30.51 -24.45 49.70
CA HIS A 82 -31.62 -25.44 49.72
C HIS A 82 -31.64 -26.24 48.39
N VAL A 83 -31.84 -27.57 48.25
CA VAL A 83 -32.02 -28.76 49.11
C VAL A 83 -31.56 -30.01 48.29
N ALA A 84 -31.25 -31.08 49.04
CA ALA A 84 -30.67 -32.40 48.77
C ALA A 84 -31.37 -33.38 47.80
N HIS A 85 -30.62 -34.41 47.36
CA HIS A 85 -30.74 -35.84 47.74
C HIS A 85 -29.54 -36.65 47.16
N GLN A 86 -28.63 -37.23 47.97
CA GLN A 86 -28.57 -38.64 48.49
C GLN A 86 -28.45 -39.73 47.38
N ALA A 87 -27.63 -40.80 47.42
CA ALA A 87 -26.58 -41.32 48.32
C ALA A 87 -25.84 -42.54 47.66
N LYS A 88 -24.50 -42.64 47.85
CA LYS A 88 -23.59 -43.78 48.26
C LYS A 88 -23.87 -45.29 47.89
N PRO A 89 -22.92 -46.26 48.11
CA PRO A 89 -21.47 -46.40 47.77
C PRO A 89 -20.98 -47.88 47.48
N ARG A 90 -19.63 -48.09 47.40
CA ARG A 90 -18.77 -49.32 47.51
C ARG A 90 -18.08 -49.77 46.20
N GLY A 91 -16.78 -50.10 46.13
CA GLY A 91 -15.63 -50.11 47.06
C GLY A 91 -14.34 -50.68 46.41
N ALA A 92 -13.17 -50.31 46.98
CA ALA A 92 -11.80 -50.94 46.92
C ALA A 92 -11.07 -51.06 45.55
N THR A 93 -9.75 -50.86 45.34
CA THR A 93 -8.56 -50.69 46.22
C THR A 93 -7.32 -50.15 45.44
N SER A 94 -6.44 -49.46 46.19
CA SER A 94 -4.98 -49.22 46.04
C SER A 94 -4.35 -48.35 44.92
N LYS A 95 -3.88 -47.18 45.39
CA LYS A 95 -2.51 -46.59 45.37
C LYS A 95 -1.93 -45.89 44.12
N THR A 96 -1.74 -44.57 44.34
CA THR A 96 -0.64 -43.65 43.94
C THR A 96 -0.52 -43.10 42.51
N ALA A 97 -1.21 -41.96 42.31
CA ALA A 97 -0.71 -40.63 41.93
C ALA A 97 0.14 -40.37 40.66
N LYS A 98 -0.52 -39.80 39.62
CA LYS A 98 -0.23 -38.46 39.03
C LYS A 98 -1.37 -38.07 38.06
N PRO A 99 -2.18 -37.02 38.29
CA PRO A 99 -3.20 -36.62 37.33
C PRO A 99 -2.68 -35.65 36.28
N ALA A 100 -3.03 -35.96 35.04
CA ALA A 100 -2.82 -35.17 33.85
C ALA A 100 -3.68 -33.87 33.85
N LYS A 101 -3.08 -32.82 33.29
CA LYS A 101 -3.70 -31.53 32.98
C LYS A 101 -4.89 -31.72 32.03
N LYS A 102 -6.10 -31.32 32.47
CA LYS A 102 -7.21 -31.05 31.55
C LYS A 102 -6.99 -29.69 30.87
N LYS A 103 -7.04 -29.73 29.54
CA LYS A 103 -7.08 -28.64 28.56
C LYS A 103 -8.06 -27.54 29.00
N ALA A 104 -7.54 -26.32 29.16
CA ALA A 104 -8.32 -25.10 29.00
C ALA A 104 -8.19 -24.63 27.55
N THR A 105 -9.34 -24.30 26.98
CA THR A 105 -9.60 -23.66 25.68
C THR A 105 -8.72 -22.42 25.42
N PRO A 106 -8.17 -22.24 24.21
CA PRO A 106 -7.57 -20.97 23.83
C PRO A 106 -8.65 -19.92 23.50
N ALA A 107 -8.49 -18.74 24.10
CA ALA A 107 -9.16 -17.50 23.75
C ALA A 107 -8.71 -16.99 22.36
N PRO A 108 -9.51 -16.15 21.67
CA PRO A 108 -9.41 -15.90 20.24
C PRO A 108 -8.18 -15.07 19.85
N ALA A 109 -7.52 -15.51 18.78
CA ALA A 109 -6.35 -14.90 18.21
C ALA A 109 -6.63 -13.50 17.62
N LYS A 110 -5.63 -12.64 17.79
CA LYS A 110 -5.51 -11.28 17.23
C LYS A 110 -5.61 -11.33 15.70
N LYS A 111 -6.56 -10.59 15.10
CA LYS A 111 -6.64 -10.42 13.65
C LYS A 111 -5.60 -9.41 13.17
N LYS A 112 -4.62 -9.93 12.43
CA LYS A 112 -3.69 -9.24 11.54
C LYS A 112 -4.50 -8.80 10.30
N ALA A 113 -4.36 -7.56 9.85
CA ALA A 113 -4.78 -7.12 8.51
C ALA A 113 -3.48 -6.82 7.76
N THR A 114 -3.16 -7.40 6.61
CA THR A 114 -3.92 -8.18 5.63
C THR A 114 -3.23 -9.53 5.38
N ASP A 115 -3.81 -10.63 5.84
CA ASP A 115 -3.74 -11.85 5.00
C ASP A 115 -4.79 -11.60 3.92
N GLU A 116 -4.36 -11.06 2.78
CA GLU A 116 -5.08 -11.38 1.54
C GLU A 116 -4.85 -12.86 1.36
N THR A 117 -5.87 -13.64 1.73
CA THR A 117 -5.78 -15.09 1.78
C THR A 117 -5.37 -15.59 0.40
N GLU A 118 -4.24 -16.31 0.34
CA GLU A 118 -3.87 -17.13 -0.81
C GLU A 118 -5.11 -17.90 -1.28
N PRO A 119 -5.35 -18.01 -2.60
CA PRO A 119 -6.46 -18.83 -3.10
C PRO A 119 -6.35 -20.23 -2.47
N THR A 120 -7.49 -20.72 -1.96
CA THR A 120 -7.51 -22.02 -1.28
C THR A 120 -7.21 -23.10 -2.31
N ILE A 121 -6.16 -23.89 -2.06
CA ILE A 121 -5.77 -24.99 -2.95
C ILE A 121 -6.77 -26.12 -2.74
N GLU A 122 -7.62 -26.38 -3.74
CA GLU A 122 -8.55 -27.50 -3.70
C GLU A 122 -7.86 -28.82 -4.08
N THR A 123 -8.28 -29.91 -3.44
CA THR A 123 -7.78 -31.29 -3.61
C THR A 123 -7.96 -31.74 -5.08
N PRO A 124 -7.01 -32.49 -5.68
CA PRO A 124 -6.99 -32.68 -7.13
C PRO A 124 -8.23 -33.43 -7.64
N ALA A 125 -8.92 -32.85 -8.62
CA ALA A 125 -9.60 -33.63 -9.64
C ALA A 125 -8.54 -34.40 -10.45
N ALA A 126 -8.88 -35.55 -11.05
CA ALA A 126 -7.95 -36.46 -11.75
C ALA A 126 -6.80 -35.73 -12.50
N SER A 127 -5.56 -36.23 -12.39
CA SER A 127 -4.34 -35.51 -12.80
C SER A 127 -4.30 -35.17 -14.29
N VAL A 128 -4.74 -33.96 -14.64
CA VAL A 128 -4.54 -33.33 -15.94
C VAL A 128 -3.23 -32.53 -15.89
N GLY A 129 -2.32 -32.76 -16.84
CA GLY A 129 -1.03 -32.08 -16.89
C GLY A 129 -0.05 -32.52 -15.78
N GLY A 130 0.97 -31.70 -15.54
CA GLY A 130 2.03 -31.92 -14.55
C GLY A 130 3.44 -31.82 -15.14
N TRP A 131 4.38 -31.32 -14.34
CA TRP A 131 5.81 -31.23 -14.68
C TRP A 131 6.60 -32.44 -14.16
N THR A 132 7.64 -32.82 -14.89
CA THR A 132 8.47 -33.96 -14.48
C THR A 132 9.36 -33.54 -13.31
N GLY A 133 9.31 -34.29 -12.20
CA GLY A 133 10.12 -34.01 -11.01
C GLY A 133 9.52 -32.97 -10.05
N ALA A 134 8.35 -32.41 -10.36
CA ALA A 134 7.60 -31.57 -9.42
C ALA A 134 7.07 -32.40 -8.24
N THR A 135 7.02 -31.81 -7.04
CA THR A 135 6.52 -32.46 -5.81
C THR A 135 5.36 -31.72 -5.16
N GLY A 136 5.15 -30.44 -5.48
CA GLY A 136 4.05 -29.64 -4.96
C GLY A 136 3.05 -29.24 -6.04
N ILE A 137 2.79 -27.95 -6.21
CA ILE A 137 1.62 -27.48 -6.95
C ILE A 137 1.71 -27.69 -8.48
N ASN A 138 2.93 -27.87 -8.99
CA ASN A 138 3.20 -28.15 -10.40
C ASN A 138 3.07 -29.64 -10.79
N THR A 139 2.65 -30.52 -9.85
CA THR A 139 2.41 -31.96 -10.11
C THR A 139 1.19 -32.24 -10.99
N GLY A 140 0.27 -31.29 -11.14
CA GLY A 140 -0.93 -31.45 -11.94
C GLY A 140 -1.93 -30.31 -11.72
N GLU A 141 -3.06 -30.39 -12.39
CA GLU A 141 -4.12 -29.38 -12.35
C GLU A 141 -4.61 -29.05 -10.92
N ARG A 142 -4.89 -27.76 -10.69
CA ARG A 142 -5.55 -27.23 -9.50
C ARG A 142 -6.67 -26.26 -9.90
N ASP A 143 -7.80 -26.29 -9.21
CA ASP A 143 -8.77 -25.19 -9.28
C ASP A 143 -8.37 -24.10 -8.26
N MET A 144 -8.37 -22.85 -8.72
CA MET A 144 -8.12 -21.66 -7.93
C MET A 144 -9.13 -20.59 -8.31
N LEU A 145 -10.17 -20.42 -7.49
CA LEU A 145 -11.19 -19.38 -7.68
C LEU A 145 -11.92 -19.50 -9.03
N GLY A 146 -12.19 -20.72 -9.50
CA GLY A 146 -12.83 -20.95 -10.80
C GLY A 146 -11.88 -20.81 -11.98
N ILE A 147 -10.56 -20.84 -11.72
CA ILE A 147 -9.51 -20.92 -12.73
C ILE A 147 -8.77 -22.24 -12.55
N ARG A 148 -8.75 -23.04 -13.60
CA ARG A 148 -7.97 -24.27 -13.67
C ARG A 148 -6.54 -23.93 -14.04
N ARG A 149 -5.65 -24.06 -13.06
CA ARG A 149 -4.20 -23.93 -13.21
C ARG A 149 -3.61 -25.27 -13.61
N ILE A 150 -3.15 -25.38 -14.85
CA ILE A 150 -2.70 -26.63 -15.47
C ILE A 150 -1.22 -26.50 -15.85
N PRO A 151 -0.29 -27.16 -15.14
CA PRO A 151 1.10 -27.26 -15.55
C PRO A 151 1.21 -28.10 -16.83
N LEU A 152 1.90 -27.59 -17.84
CA LEU A 152 2.11 -28.21 -19.14
C LEU A 152 3.59 -28.44 -19.41
N ALA A 153 3.92 -29.59 -20.01
CA ALA A 153 5.27 -29.95 -20.42
C ALA A 153 5.32 -30.34 -21.91
N GLY A 154 6.52 -30.25 -22.50
CA GLY A 154 6.78 -30.61 -23.89
C GLY A 154 6.31 -29.56 -24.90
N ILE A 155 6.40 -28.26 -24.55
CA ILE A 155 6.19 -27.13 -25.46
C ILE A 155 7.53 -26.78 -26.15
N LYS A 156 7.72 -27.25 -27.38
CA LYS A 156 9.00 -27.21 -28.12
C LYS A 156 9.39 -25.84 -28.64
N SER A 157 8.46 -24.89 -28.68
CA SER A 157 8.73 -23.49 -29.00
C SER A 157 9.11 -22.66 -27.78
N GLY A 158 9.07 -23.24 -26.58
CA GLY A 158 9.54 -22.63 -25.34
C GLY A 158 11.04 -22.76 -25.14
N TYR A 159 11.47 -22.64 -23.89
CA TYR A 159 12.88 -22.81 -23.53
C TYR A 159 13.31 -24.27 -23.76
N GLN A 160 14.38 -24.50 -24.52
CA GLN A 160 14.79 -25.85 -24.96
C GLN A 160 16.02 -26.40 -24.24
N ASP A 161 16.67 -25.61 -23.38
CA ASP A 161 17.92 -26.03 -22.75
C ASP A 161 17.68 -26.51 -21.32
N PRO A 162 18.09 -27.72 -20.93
CA PRO A 162 18.04 -28.18 -19.55
C PRO A 162 19.10 -27.46 -18.70
N ASP A 163 18.90 -26.16 -18.41
CA ASP A 163 19.75 -25.30 -17.56
C ASP A 163 21.29 -25.33 -17.87
N ALA A 164 21.73 -25.92 -18.99
CA ALA A 164 23.12 -26.20 -19.30
C ALA A 164 23.80 -25.10 -20.14
N ALA A 165 23.05 -24.30 -20.91
CA ALA A 165 23.59 -23.15 -21.65
C ALA A 165 24.28 -22.10 -20.75
N HIS A 166 23.91 -22.00 -19.47
CA HIS A 166 24.56 -21.06 -18.54
C HIS A 166 25.93 -21.53 -18.04
N GLN A 167 26.32 -22.79 -18.29
CA GLN A 167 27.68 -23.23 -18.03
C GLN A 167 28.70 -22.58 -19.00
N LYS A 168 28.27 -22.09 -20.17
CA LYS A 168 29.17 -21.48 -21.17
C LYS A 168 29.38 -19.98 -21.04
N ALA A 169 28.59 -19.28 -20.23
CA ALA A 169 28.62 -17.82 -20.13
C ALA A 169 29.34 -17.27 -18.89
N GLY A 170 30.24 -18.02 -18.24
CA GLY A 170 31.03 -17.49 -17.09
C GLY A 170 30.18 -17.01 -15.89
N VAL A 171 28.87 -17.26 -15.90
CA VAL A 171 27.95 -17.01 -14.79
C VAL A 171 28.04 -18.25 -13.90
N LYS A 172 28.61 -18.08 -12.70
CA LYS A 172 28.63 -19.11 -11.65
C LYS A 172 27.24 -19.30 -11.04
N ASP A 173 26.22 -19.61 -11.83
CA ASP A 173 24.85 -19.80 -11.34
C ASP A 173 24.15 -20.98 -12.03
N ALA A 174 24.93 -22.03 -12.33
CA ALA A 174 24.37 -23.36 -12.49
C ALA A 174 23.80 -23.78 -11.12
N SER A 175 22.48 -23.86 -11.03
CA SER A 175 21.68 -24.09 -9.83
C SER A 175 21.64 -22.93 -8.84
N ARG A 176 20.60 -22.08 -8.92
CA ARG A 176 20.00 -21.73 -7.64
C ARG A 176 19.46 -23.04 -7.08
N ALA A 177 20.07 -23.57 -6.02
CA ALA A 177 19.60 -24.77 -5.34
C ALA A 177 18.23 -24.58 -4.63
N ASP A 178 17.54 -23.47 -4.91
CA ASP A 178 16.23 -23.15 -4.40
C ASP A 178 15.10 -23.50 -5.38
N THR A 179 15.33 -24.42 -6.32
CA THR A 179 14.28 -25.21 -7.00
C THR A 179 14.86 -26.49 -7.59
N THR A 180 14.04 -27.55 -7.68
CA THR A 180 14.38 -28.82 -8.35
C THR A 180 13.65 -28.98 -9.69
N GLU A 181 12.80 -28.03 -10.05
CA GLU A 181 12.00 -28.08 -11.27
C GLU A 181 12.77 -27.48 -12.46
N SER A 182 12.51 -28.01 -13.65
CA SER A 182 13.16 -27.57 -14.89
C SER A 182 12.52 -26.29 -15.42
N ALA A 183 13.20 -25.59 -16.32
CA ALA A 183 12.57 -24.58 -17.17
C ALA A 183 12.25 -25.12 -18.58
N GLU A 184 12.77 -26.30 -18.92
CA GLU A 184 12.75 -26.84 -20.27
C GLU A 184 11.33 -27.24 -20.69
N GLN A 185 10.84 -26.62 -21.77
CA GLN A 185 9.60 -26.97 -22.44
C GLN A 185 8.36 -26.93 -21.53
N GLU A 186 8.41 -26.14 -20.46
CA GLU A 186 7.38 -26.04 -19.44
C GLU A 186 6.58 -24.73 -19.51
N ALA A 187 5.32 -24.80 -19.07
CA ALA A 187 4.41 -23.67 -18.99
C ALA A 187 3.34 -23.92 -17.93
N VAL A 188 2.67 -22.87 -17.47
CA VAL A 188 1.40 -22.99 -16.73
C VAL A 188 0.29 -22.36 -17.57
N ALA A 189 -0.78 -23.10 -17.80
CA ALA A 189 -2.00 -22.59 -18.41
C ALA A 189 -3.05 -22.29 -17.32
N LEU A 190 -3.70 -21.14 -17.43
CA LEU A 190 -4.77 -20.69 -16.55
C LEU A 190 -6.06 -20.62 -17.35
N VAL A 191 -6.96 -21.59 -17.13
CA VAL A 191 -8.17 -21.76 -17.93
C VAL A 191 -9.39 -21.55 -17.03
N PRO A 192 -10.21 -20.50 -17.24
CA PRO A 192 -11.46 -20.35 -16.50
C PRO A 192 -12.34 -21.59 -16.63
N SER A 193 -12.96 -22.02 -15.53
CA SER A 193 -13.69 -23.30 -15.47
C SER A 193 -14.89 -23.37 -16.43
N ASP A 194 -15.39 -22.23 -16.91
CA ASP A 194 -16.48 -22.15 -17.89
C ASP A 194 -16.00 -22.20 -19.36
N VAL A 195 -14.69 -22.03 -19.61
CA VAL A 195 -14.07 -22.09 -20.94
C VAL A 195 -13.98 -23.54 -21.42
N GLY A 196 -14.33 -23.75 -22.69
CA GLY A 196 -14.25 -25.05 -23.34
C GLY A 196 -15.53 -25.90 -23.26
N SER A 197 -16.61 -25.32 -22.75
CA SER A 197 -17.96 -25.89 -22.77
C SER A 197 -18.78 -25.44 -23.99
N ASP A 198 -18.38 -24.34 -24.64
CA ASP A 198 -18.98 -23.76 -25.84
C ASP A 198 -17.88 -23.34 -26.84
N ASP A 199 -18.26 -22.84 -28.02
CA ASP A 199 -17.36 -22.39 -29.09
C ASP A 199 -17.02 -20.89 -29.01
N LYS A 200 -17.38 -20.24 -27.90
CA LYS A 200 -17.16 -18.79 -27.76
C LYS A 200 -15.66 -18.49 -27.71
N PRO A 201 -15.24 -17.39 -28.36
CA PRO A 201 -13.84 -17.07 -28.42
C PRO A 201 -13.29 -16.64 -27.06
N VAL A 202 -11.98 -16.84 -26.88
CA VAL A 202 -11.19 -16.40 -25.73
C VAL A 202 -10.11 -15.43 -26.17
N GLU A 203 -9.72 -14.54 -25.27
CA GLU A 203 -8.48 -13.78 -25.40
C GLU A 203 -7.35 -14.57 -24.74
N VAL A 204 -6.12 -14.43 -25.24
CA VAL A 204 -4.95 -15.11 -24.67
C VAL A 204 -4.07 -14.11 -23.96
N LEU A 205 -3.88 -14.26 -22.65
CA LEU A 205 -2.90 -13.49 -21.89
C LEU A 205 -1.59 -14.29 -21.85
N LEU A 206 -0.57 -13.82 -22.57
CA LEU A 206 0.79 -14.37 -22.52
C LEU A 206 1.64 -13.49 -21.61
N HIS A 207 2.07 -14.01 -20.46
CA HIS A 207 2.84 -13.23 -19.50
C HIS A 207 4.26 -13.78 -19.29
N LEU A 208 5.28 -12.94 -19.52
CA LEU A 208 6.70 -13.28 -19.38
C LEU A 208 7.24 -12.80 -18.02
N HIS A 209 7.70 -13.76 -17.20
CA HIS A 209 8.27 -13.47 -15.89
C HIS A 209 9.63 -12.76 -15.94
N GLY A 210 9.96 -12.06 -14.85
CA GLY A 210 11.27 -11.44 -14.61
C GLY A 210 12.36 -12.41 -14.18
N TYR A 211 13.56 -11.89 -13.89
CA TYR A 211 14.69 -12.73 -13.51
C TYR A 211 14.37 -13.58 -12.27
N GLY A 212 14.87 -14.81 -12.25
CA GLY A 212 14.63 -15.77 -11.19
C GLY A 212 13.99 -17.06 -11.68
N ILE A 213 13.46 -17.85 -10.74
CA ILE A 213 13.00 -19.22 -11.02
C ILE A 213 11.67 -19.30 -11.79
N GLY A 214 11.07 -18.17 -12.17
CA GLY A 214 9.77 -18.16 -12.87
C GLY A 214 8.64 -18.77 -12.02
N TYR A 215 7.87 -19.67 -12.63
CA TYR A 215 6.71 -20.33 -12.00
C TYR A 215 7.04 -21.68 -11.33
N ARG A 216 8.34 -21.98 -11.21
CA ARG A 216 8.83 -23.13 -10.47
C ARG A 216 8.59 -22.99 -8.98
N GLU A 217 8.36 -24.11 -8.32
CA GLU A 217 8.25 -24.19 -6.88
C GLU A 217 9.61 -23.90 -6.25
N GLN A 218 9.61 -22.95 -5.30
CA GLN A 218 10.83 -22.57 -4.61
C GLN A 218 11.17 -23.61 -3.54
N GLY A 219 12.33 -24.25 -3.65
CA GLY A 219 12.96 -25.03 -2.60
C GLY A 219 13.67 -24.19 -1.54
N PRO A 220 14.44 -24.84 -0.65
CA PRO A 220 15.21 -24.18 0.39
C PRO A 220 16.26 -23.23 -0.20
N ARG A 221 16.31 -21.99 0.28
CA ARG A 221 17.32 -21.02 -0.20
C ARG A 221 18.73 -21.35 0.33
N PRO A 222 19.77 -21.26 -0.52
CA PRO A 222 21.15 -21.30 -0.04
C PRO A 222 21.42 -20.19 0.97
N LYS A 223 22.13 -20.52 2.06
CA LYS A 223 22.53 -19.56 3.10
C LYS A 223 23.31 -18.39 2.49
N GLY A 224 22.92 -17.16 2.83
CA GLY A 224 23.61 -15.94 2.38
C GLY A 224 23.05 -15.33 1.08
N THR A 225 22.07 -15.96 0.43
CA THR A 225 21.41 -15.40 -0.74
C THR A 225 20.34 -14.38 -0.33
N PRO A 226 20.36 -13.14 -0.86
CA PRO A 226 19.29 -12.17 -0.62
C PRO A 226 17.92 -12.77 -0.95
N GLY A 227 16.96 -12.61 -0.04
CA GLY A 227 15.71 -13.33 -0.11
C GLY A 227 14.60 -12.60 -0.84
N TRP A 228 14.44 -12.85 -2.15
CA TRP A 228 13.25 -12.44 -2.90
C TRP A 228 12.76 -13.59 -3.79
N GLY A 229 11.45 -13.81 -3.84
CA GLY A 229 10.81 -15.00 -4.40
C GLY A 229 9.65 -15.47 -3.51
N PRO A 230 8.78 -16.38 -4.00
CA PRO A 230 7.49 -16.69 -3.38
C PRO A 230 7.61 -17.34 -1.99
N GLY A 231 8.78 -17.83 -1.61
CA GLY A 231 9.01 -18.55 -0.36
C GLY A 231 8.99 -20.07 -0.57
N GLU A 232 9.60 -20.81 0.37
CA GLU A 232 9.74 -22.26 0.27
C GLU A 232 8.38 -22.97 0.11
N GLY A 233 8.27 -23.89 -0.85
CA GLY A 233 7.06 -24.62 -1.20
C GLY A 233 5.99 -23.77 -1.90
N LYS A 234 6.35 -22.61 -2.46
CA LYS A 234 5.43 -21.68 -3.12
C LYS A 234 5.90 -21.37 -4.55
N VAL A 235 4.93 -20.97 -5.38
CA VAL A 235 5.14 -20.54 -6.78
C VAL A 235 4.77 -19.06 -6.95
N ARG A 236 5.41 -18.41 -7.92
CA ARG A 236 5.33 -16.96 -8.12
C ARG A 236 3.93 -16.48 -8.54
N ASP A 237 3.32 -17.15 -9.51
CA ASP A 237 2.01 -16.83 -10.09
C ASP A 237 0.91 -16.78 -9.03
N VAL A 238 0.94 -17.70 -8.08
CA VAL A 238 -0.05 -17.76 -6.99
C VAL A 238 0.28 -16.78 -5.87
N LYS A 239 1.55 -16.74 -5.42
CA LYS A 239 1.92 -16.04 -4.18
C LYS A 239 2.19 -14.55 -4.35
N ILE A 240 2.86 -14.19 -5.44
CA ILE A 240 3.36 -12.84 -5.69
C ILE A 240 2.48 -12.14 -6.70
N ASP A 241 2.28 -12.77 -7.86
CA ASP A 241 1.56 -12.13 -8.96
C ASP A 241 0.04 -12.25 -8.79
N MET A 242 -0.45 -13.25 -8.04
CA MET A 242 -1.87 -13.57 -7.84
C MET A 242 -2.64 -13.68 -9.17
N MET A 243 -2.04 -14.28 -10.18
CA MET A 243 -2.52 -14.24 -11.57
C MET A 243 -3.92 -14.83 -11.74
N GLU A 244 -4.21 -15.96 -11.10
CA GLU A 244 -5.51 -16.65 -11.16
C GLU A 244 -6.62 -15.74 -10.65
N ARG A 245 -6.40 -15.14 -9.48
CA ARG A 245 -7.35 -14.19 -8.88
C ARG A 245 -7.56 -12.99 -9.80
N GLN A 246 -6.49 -12.42 -10.37
CA GLN A 246 -6.60 -11.26 -11.24
C GLN A 246 -7.31 -11.55 -12.57
N ILE A 247 -7.11 -12.74 -13.16
CA ILE A 247 -7.86 -13.19 -14.34
C ILE A 247 -9.34 -13.38 -13.98
N ALA A 248 -9.65 -14.08 -12.89
CA ALA A 248 -11.03 -14.29 -12.43
C ALA A 248 -11.75 -12.95 -12.17
N GLU A 249 -11.06 -12.03 -11.48
CA GLU A 249 -11.58 -10.70 -11.18
C GLU A 249 -11.77 -9.86 -12.45
N SER A 250 -10.99 -10.06 -13.51
CA SER A 250 -11.12 -9.28 -14.74
C SER A 250 -12.51 -9.36 -15.37
N GLY A 251 -13.23 -10.47 -15.16
CA GLY A 251 -14.53 -10.74 -15.79
C GLY A 251 -14.46 -10.98 -17.30
N ARG A 252 -13.26 -11.03 -17.88
CA ARG A 252 -13.03 -11.31 -19.30
C ARG A 252 -12.79 -12.82 -19.50
N ARG A 253 -13.21 -13.32 -20.66
CA ARG A 253 -13.02 -14.72 -21.06
C ARG A 253 -11.58 -14.91 -21.56
N ILE A 254 -10.63 -15.04 -20.64
CA ILE A 254 -9.19 -15.06 -20.90
C ILE A 254 -8.61 -16.42 -20.55
N VAL A 255 -7.80 -16.99 -21.45
CA VAL A 255 -6.86 -18.07 -21.12
C VAL A 255 -5.49 -17.45 -20.85
N GLY A 256 -4.99 -17.61 -19.63
CA GLY A 256 -3.63 -17.22 -19.26
C GLY A 256 -2.62 -18.28 -19.67
N ILE A 257 -1.50 -17.86 -20.24
CA ILE A 257 -0.35 -18.70 -20.57
C ILE A 257 0.86 -18.06 -19.92
N LEU A 258 1.52 -18.84 -19.07
CA LEU A 258 2.67 -18.46 -18.28
C LEU A 258 3.87 -19.30 -18.73
N PRO A 259 4.63 -18.86 -19.75
CA PRO A 259 5.77 -19.60 -20.26
C PRO A 259 6.88 -19.68 -19.22
N GLN A 260 7.60 -20.80 -19.21
CA GLN A 260 8.76 -20.92 -18.36
C GLN A 260 10.03 -20.50 -19.10
N GLY A 261 10.74 -19.54 -18.48
CA GLY A 261 12.04 -19.07 -18.89
C GLY A 261 13.12 -19.48 -17.89
N ASN A 262 14.37 -19.30 -18.30
CA ASN A 262 15.50 -19.51 -17.40
C ASN A 262 15.64 -18.37 -16.36
N LEU A 263 16.70 -18.44 -15.55
CA LEU A 263 16.97 -17.48 -14.47
C LEU A 263 17.15 -16.03 -14.94
N THR A 264 17.37 -15.80 -16.23
CA THR A 264 17.55 -14.48 -16.84
C THR A 264 16.40 -14.13 -17.77
N SER A 265 15.21 -14.72 -17.60
CA SER A 265 14.02 -14.46 -18.44
C SER A 265 14.22 -14.74 -19.93
N ARG A 266 15.05 -15.72 -20.30
CA ARG A 266 15.09 -16.23 -21.68
C ARG A 266 14.11 -17.38 -21.85
N PHE A 267 13.24 -17.26 -22.85
CA PHE A 267 12.15 -18.21 -23.14
C PHE A 267 12.41 -19.08 -24.38
N GLY A 268 13.63 -19.03 -24.91
CA GLY A 268 14.02 -19.65 -26.17
C GLY A 268 14.85 -18.66 -27.01
N GLU A 269 15.43 -19.13 -28.13
CA GLU A 269 16.25 -18.26 -28.99
C GLU A 269 15.39 -17.19 -29.68
N ALA A 270 14.33 -17.60 -30.38
CA ALA A 270 13.42 -16.69 -31.10
C ALA A 270 12.05 -16.48 -30.41
N PHE A 271 11.65 -17.39 -29.52
CA PHE A 271 10.34 -17.45 -28.85
C PHE A 271 9.16 -17.03 -29.75
N PRO A 272 8.78 -17.88 -30.73
CA PRO A 272 7.73 -17.57 -31.70
C PRO A 272 6.35 -17.62 -31.03
N VAL A 273 5.74 -16.46 -30.80
CA VAL A 273 4.55 -16.34 -29.94
C VAL A 273 3.36 -17.15 -30.45
N ASP A 274 3.01 -17.03 -31.73
CA ASP A 274 1.83 -17.72 -32.27
C ASP A 274 1.99 -19.25 -32.20
N ASP A 275 3.15 -19.76 -32.61
CA ASP A 275 3.48 -21.19 -32.52
C ASP A 275 3.53 -21.69 -31.07
N TYR A 276 4.02 -20.87 -30.13
CA TYR A 276 3.99 -21.18 -28.71
C TYR A 276 2.56 -21.33 -28.19
N VAL A 277 1.70 -20.36 -28.50
CA VAL A 277 0.28 -20.40 -28.11
C VAL A 277 -0.43 -21.60 -28.75
N ASP A 278 -0.15 -21.88 -30.02
CA ASP A 278 -0.72 -23.02 -30.74
C ASP A 278 -0.33 -24.37 -30.11
N GLN A 279 0.95 -24.52 -29.73
CA GLN A 279 1.39 -25.73 -29.02
C GLN A 279 0.75 -25.88 -27.65
N VAL A 280 0.55 -24.78 -26.91
CA VAL A 280 -0.18 -24.81 -25.62
C VAL A 280 -1.63 -25.24 -25.80
N PHE A 281 -2.34 -24.68 -26.78
CA PHE A 281 -3.73 -25.07 -27.09
C PHE A 281 -3.81 -26.54 -27.52
N ALA A 282 -2.91 -26.99 -28.39
CA ALA A 282 -2.82 -28.39 -28.79
C ALA A 282 -2.58 -29.33 -27.59
N LYS A 283 -1.74 -28.94 -26.62
CA LYS A 283 -1.53 -29.70 -25.38
C LYS A 283 -2.79 -29.76 -24.52
N LEU A 284 -3.47 -28.64 -24.33
CA LEU A 284 -4.72 -28.57 -23.56
C LEU A 284 -5.81 -29.44 -24.22
N THR A 285 -5.94 -29.42 -25.55
CA THR A 285 -6.83 -30.32 -26.30
C THR A 285 -6.46 -31.78 -26.10
N ALA A 286 -5.18 -32.13 -26.21
CA ALA A 286 -4.70 -33.51 -26.02
C ALA A 286 -4.95 -34.03 -24.59
N LEU A 287 -4.83 -33.14 -23.60
CA LEU A 287 -5.13 -33.40 -22.20
C LEU A 287 -6.65 -33.40 -21.89
N LYS A 288 -7.50 -33.14 -22.89
CA LYS A 288 -8.96 -32.98 -22.74
C LYS A 288 -9.32 -31.93 -21.69
N ALA A 289 -8.51 -30.86 -21.61
CA ALA A 289 -8.79 -29.73 -20.75
C ALA A 289 -10.06 -28.99 -21.17
N TRP A 290 -10.59 -29.21 -22.37
CA TRP A 290 -11.87 -28.69 -22.80
C TRP A 290 -12.59 -29.70 -23.69
N LYS A 291 -13.92 -29.58 -23.79
CA LYS A 291 -14.74 -30.40 -24.69
C LYS A 291 -14.70 -29.84 -26.12
N ILE A 292 -14.72 -28.52 -26.23
CA ILE A 292 -14.64 -27.77 -27.48
C ILE A 292 -13.46 -26.81 -27.33
N GLU A 293 -12.49 -26.89 -28.24
CA GLU A 293 -11.36 -25.96 -28.26
C GLU A 293 -11.84 -24.55 -28.57
N PRO A 294 -11.60 -23.55 -27.70
CA PRO A 294 -12.07 -22.20 -27.92
C PRO A 294 -11.28 -21.48 -29.02
N LYS A 295 -11.96 -20.65 -29.82
CA LYS A 295 -11.29 -19.81 -30.82
C LYS A 295 -10.51 -18.66 -30.17
N ARG A 296 -9.32 -18.34 -30.69
CA ARG A 296 -8.54 -17.17 -30.26
C ARG A 296 -9.14 -15.89 -30.87
N SER A 297 -9.41 -14.87 -30.05
CA SER A 297 -9.90 -13.55 -30.51
C SER A 297 -8.85 -12.43 -30.47
N GLY A 298 -7.71 -12.68 -29.83
CA GLY A 298 -6.61 -11.73 -29.74
C GLY A 298 -5.59 -12.08 -28.66
N LEU A 299 -4.43 -11.44 -28.74
CA LEU A 299 -3.33 -11.59 -27.79
C LEU A 299 -3.27 -10.39 -26.83
N ILE A 300 -3.04 -10.68 -25.56
CA ILE A 300 -2.63 -9.72 -24.53
C ILE A 300 -1.21 -10.13 -24.13
N LEU A 301 -0.23 -9.29 -24.41
CA LEU A 301 1.16 -9.55 -24.08
C LEU A 301 1.51 -8.80 -22.80
N SER A 302 2.09 -9.51 -21.84
CA SER A 302 2.48 -8.95 -20.55
C SER A 302 3.91 -9.32 -20.20
N GLY A 303 4.64 -8.43 -19.54
CA GLY A 303 6.01 -8.71 -19.09
C GLY A 303 6.35 -8.01 -17.79
N HIS A 304 7.11 -8.69 -16.93
CA HIS A 304 7.67 -8.15 -15.70
C HIS A 304 9.20 -8.11 -15.78
N SER A 305 9.81 -7.00 -15.37
CA SER A 305 11.27 -6.90 -15.24
C SER A 305 11.99 -7.37 -16.52
N GLY A 306 12.86 -8.39 -16.41
CA GLY A 306 13.55 -9.03 -17.53
C GLY A 306 12.64 -9.56 -18.65
N GLY A 307 11.37 -9.89 -18.39
CA GLY A 307 10.42 -10.30 -19.42
C GLY A 307 10.22 -9.24 -20.52
N GLY A 308 10.47 -7.96 -20.21
CA GLY A 308 10.44 -6.89 -21.20
C GLY A 308 11.59 -6.87 -22.19
N LEU A 309 12.73 -7.51 -21.88
CA LEU A 309 13.85 -7.67 -22.83
C LEU A 309 13.40 -8.51 -24.01
N ARG A 310 12.72 -9.63 -23.73
CA ARG A 310 12.14 -10.50 -24.75
C ARG A 310 11.05 -9.81 -25.57
N ILE A 311 10.23 -8.97 -24.94
CA ILE A 311 9.22 -8.16 -25.66
C ILE A 311 9.89 -7.13 -26.59
N SER A 312 10.97 -6.50 -26.14
CA SER A 312 11.76 -5.57 -26.96
C SER A 312 12.29 -6.26 -28.23
N GLU A 313 12.86 -7.46 -28.09
CA GLU A 313 13.31 -8.28 -29.22
C GLU A 313 12.18 -8.64 -30.20
N MET A 314 10.99 -9.00 -29.70
CA MET A 314 9.80 -9.26 -30.54
C MET A 314 9.41 -8.06 -31.39
N PHE A 315 9.74 -6.85 -30.95
CA PHE A 315 9.47 -5.60 -31.66
C PHE A 315 10.65 -5.11 -32.52
N GLY A 316 11.71 -5.92 -32.66
CA GLY A 316 12.90 -5.62 -33.46
C GLY A 316 14.00 -4.91 -32.69
N GLY A 317 13.95 -4.95 -31.36
CA GLY A 317 15.02 -4.47 -30.50
C GLY A 317 16.29 -5.35 -30.58
N PRO A 318 17.43 -4.86 -30.07
CA PRO A 318 18.67 -5.63 -30.04
C PRO A 318 18.52 -6.89 -29.19
N LEU A 319 19.28 -7.93 -29.57
CA LEU A 319 19.34 -9.19 -28.81
C LEU A 319 19.92 -8.96 -27.40
N GLU A 320 19.30 -9.59 -26.42
CA GLU A 320 19.76 -9.60 -25.04
C GLU A 320 21.01 -10.46 -24.87
N GLY A 321 21.92 -10.06 -23.99
CA GLY A 321 23.10 -10.83 -23.61
C GLY A 321 24.38 -10.04 -23.56
N SER A 322 25.49 -10.73 -23.80
CA SER A 322 26.83 -10.17 -23.93
C SER A 322 26.89 -9.03 -24.96
N LYS A 323 27.90 -8.16 -24.88
CA LYS A 323 28.13 -7.12 -25.90
C LYS A 323 28.19 -7.70 -27.31
N ALA A 324 28.71 -8.92 -27.47
CA ALA A 324 28.77 -9.60 -28.76
C ALA A 324 27.37 -10.03 -29.25
N GLU A 325 26.48 -10.50 -28.36
CA GLU A 325 25.08 -10.77 -28.70
C GLU A 325 24.34 -9.48 -29.07
N GLN A 326 24.53 -8.39 -28.33
CA GLN A 326 23.91 -7.09 -28.59
C GLN A 326 24.37 -6.45 -29.92
N GLN A 327 25.54 -6.86 -30.45
CA GLN A 327 26.05 -6.41 -31.74
C GLN A 327 25.53 -7.23 -32.93
N LYS A 328 24.89 -8.38 -32.68
CA LYS A 328 24.24 -9.15 -33.75
C LYS A 328 23.05 -8.38 -34.30
N ALA A 329 22.70 -8.68 -35.55
CA ALA A 329 21.50 -8.13 -36.15
C ALA A 329 20.26 -8.51 -35.30
N PRO A 330 19.36 -7.55 -35.02
CA PRO A 330 18.07 -7.84 -34.39
C PRO A 330 17.29 -8.92 -35.14
N LEU A 331 16.43 -9.64 -34.42
CA LEU A 331 15.43 -10.49 -35.06
C LEU A 331 14.41 -9.62 -35.80
N ALA A 332 13.82 -10.18 -36.86
CA ALA A 332 12.71 -9.52 -37.53
C ALA A 332 11.54 -9.34 -36.54
N PRO A 333 10.89 -8.16 -36.48
CA PRO A 333 9.74 -7.94 -35.61
C PRO A 333 8.64 -8.97 -35.89
N GLN A 334 8.11 -9.58 -34.83
CA GLN A 334 7.00 -10.52 -34.94
C GLN A 334 5.70 -9.76 -35.27
N LYS A 335 4.89 -10.31 -36.16
CA LYS A 335 3.58 -9.76 -36.52
C LYS A 335 2.50 -10.37 -35.61
N LEU A 336 2.26 -9.73 -34.46
CA LEU A 336 1.30 -10.20 -33.45
C LEU A 336 -0.08 -9.54 -33.63
N ASP A 337 -1.18 -10.29 -33.49
CA ASP A 337 -2.55 -9.73 -33.31
C ASP A 337 -2.73 -9.24 -31.86
N LEU A 338 -1.96 -8.23 -31.51
CA LEU A 338 -1.89 -7.70 -30.16
C LEU A 338 -3.05 -6.75 -29.90
N LYS A 339 -3.93 -7.11 -28.96
CA LYS A 339 -5.00 -6.25 -28.42
C LYS A 339 -4.50 -5.37 -27.29
N GLU A 340 -3.55 -5.86 -26.50
CA GLU A 340 -3.10 -5.14 -25.32
C GLU A 340 -1.65 -5.50 -24.94
N LEU A 341 -0.86 -4.50 -24.57
CA LEU A 341 0.49 -4.63 -24.02
C LEU A 341 0.52 -4.11 -22.58
N ILE A 342 0.95 -4.96 -21.65
CA ILE A 342 1.04 -4.62 -20.22
C ILE A 342 2.48 -4.81 -19.75
N LEU A 343 3.13 -3.75 -19.28
CA LEU A 343 4.51 -3.79 -18.83
C LEU A 343 4.61 -3.43 -17.36
N PHE A 344 5.37 -4.22 -16.59
CA PHE A 344 5.55 -4.06 -15.15
C PHE A 344 7.03 -3.94 -14.82
N ASP A 345 7.53 -2.72 -14.62
CA ASP A 345 8.98 -2.45 -14.51
C ASP A 345 9.79 -3.13 -15.64
N ALA A 346 9.18 -3.33 -16.82
CA ALA A 346 9.76 -4.13 -17.88
C ALA A 346 10.53 -3.33 -18.94
N ILE A 347 10.86 -2.06 -18.67
CA ILE A 347 11.72 -1.24 -19.55
C ILE A 347 13.07 -1.15 -18.84
N ASN A 348 14.01 -2.01 -19.23
CA ASN A 348 15.20 -2.28 -18.43
C ASN A 348 16.38 -1.40 -18.80
N ASN A 349 16.43 -0.92 -20.04
CA ASN A 349 17.56 -0.15 -20.54
C ASN A 349 17.12 0.90 -21.59
N PRO A 350 18.02 1.81 -22.01
CA PRO A 350 17.68 2.82 -23.02
C PRO A 350 17.27 2.26 -24.39
N SER A 351 17.79 1.10 -24.80
CA SER A 351 17.43 0.45 -26.06
C SER A 351 16.01 -0.12 -26.03
N ASP A 352 15.59 -0.71 -24.89
CA ASP A 352 14.20 -1.12 -24.67
C ASP A 352 13.27 0.08 -24.76
N LEU A 353 13.62 1.17 -24.06
CA LEU A 353 12.84 2.40 -24.09
C LEU A 353 12.68 2.92 -25.52
N ALA A 354 13.76 2.96 -26.30
CA ALA A 354 13.72 3.42 -27.69
C ALA A 354 12.83 2.51 -28.56
N THR A 355 12.99 1.19 -28.46
CA THR A 355 12.26 0.20 -29.24
C THR A 355 10.76 0.23 -28.91
N ILE A 356 10.42 0.16 -27.63
CA ILE A 356 9.03 0.17 -27.14
C ILE A 356 8.37 1.50 -27.46
N SER A 357 9.06 2.63 -27.27
CA SER A 357 8.52 3.95 -27.62
C SER A 357 8.22 4.05 -29.11
N ALA A 358 9.16 3.65 -29.98
CA ALA A 358 8.96 3.68 -31.42
C ALA A 358 7.79 2.81 -31.86
N TRP A 359 7.68 1.60 -31.30
CA TRP A 359 6.59 0.68 -31.60
C TRP A 359 5.22 1.24 -31.15
N LEU A 360 5.14 1.81 -29.94
CA LEU A 360 3.91 2.43 -29.42
C LEU A 360 3.50 3.68 -30.21
N LEU A 361 4.46 4.53 -30.60
CA LEU A 361 4.19 5.70 -31.44
C LEU A 361 3.67 5.29 -32.81
N LYS A 362 4.21 4.20 -33.39
CA LYS A 362 3.66 3.62 -34.62
C LYS A 362 2.21 3.14 -34.44
N LYS A 363 1.87 2.52 -33.30
CA LYS A 363 0.49 2.14 -33.00
C LYS A 363 -0.45 3.34 -32.85
N LEU A 364 0.03 4.43 -32.25
CA LEU A 364 -0.72 5.68 -32.21
C LEU A 364 -0.96 6.26 -33.60
N ASP A 365 0.04 6.23 -34.48
CA ASP A 365 -0.11 6.64 -35.88
C ASP A 365 -1.13 5.77 -36.63
N GLU A 366 -1.08 4.44 -36.45
CA GLU A 366 -2.06 3.50 -37.00
C GLU A 366 -3.49 3.83 -36.51
N ASN A 367 -3.67 4.10 -35.21
CA ASN A 367 -4.97 4.50 -34.67
C ASN A 367 -5.43 5.86 -35.22
N ARG A 368 -4.53 6.84 -35.34
CA ARG A 368 -4.84 8.14 -35.93
C ARG A 368 -5.35 7.99 -37.34
N ASP A 369 -4.65 7.21 -38.14
CA ASP A 369 -4.99 7.04 -39.56
C ASP A 369 -6.32 6.28 -39.70
N ALA A 370 -6.60 5.30 -38.82
CA ALA A 370 -7.88 4.61 -38.76
C ALA A 370 -9.06 5.52 -38.36
N MET A 371 -8.84 6.48 -37.45
CA MET A 371 -9.87 7.41 -36.95
C MET A 371 -10.07 8.64 -37.85
N LYS A 372 -9.14 8.89 -38.78
CA LYS A 372 -9.12 10.09 -39.63
C LYS A 372 -10.35 10.17 -40.52
N GLY A 373 -11.09 11.27 -40.39
CA GLY A 373 -12.31 11.51 -41.18
C GLY A 373 -13.50 10.61 -40.84
N LYS A 374 -13.40 9.75 -39.82
CA LYS A 374 -14.49 8.85 -39.42
C LYS A 374 -15.59 9.56 -38.62
N PRO A 375 -16.84 9.08 -38.62
CA PRO A 375 -17.88 9.57 -37.70
C PRO A 375 -17.60 9.12 -36.26
N ALA A 376 -18.28 9.75 -35.29
CA ALA A 376 -18.14 9.48 -33.86
C ALA A 376 -18.32 7.99 -33.48
N ALA A 377 -19.39 7.36 -33.99
CA ALA A 377 -19.66 5.95 -33.72
C ALA A 377 -18.52 5.03 -34.19
N GLU A 378 -17.98 5.24 -35.39
CA GLU A 378 -16.84 4.45 -35.90
C GLU A 378 -15.58 4.70 -35.06
N ARG A 379 -15.32 5.95 -34.63
CA ARG A 379 -14.19 6.25 -33.73
C ARG A 379 -14.33 5.55 -32.39
N GLN A 380 -15.52 5.54 -31.81
CA GLN A 380 -15.80 4.81 -30.58
C GLN A 380 -15.53 3.31 -30.76
N THR A 381 -16.00 2.71 -31.86
CA THR A 381 -15.72 1.30 -32.18
C THR A 381 -14.22 1.03 -32.32
N ILE A 382 -13.49 1.91 -33.02
CA ILE A 382 -12.03 1.80 -33.18
C ILE A 382 -11.34 1.85 -31.81
N LEU A 383 -11.78 2.72 -30.90
CA LEU A 383 -11.18 2.87 -29.58
C LEU A 383 -11.51 1.71 -28.64
N SER A 384 -12.77 1.28 -28.61
CA SER A 384 -13.22 0.19 -27.74
C SER A 384 -12.62 -1.17 -28.12
N ASN A 385 -12.37 -1.39 -29.41
CA ASN A 385 -11.77 -2.62 -29.93
C ASN A 385 -10.27 -2.49 -30.25
N GLY A 386 -9.73 -1.29 -30.11
CA GLY A 386 -8.36 -0.95 -30.51
C GLY A 386 -7.31 -1.44 -29.52
N PHE A 387 -6.06 -1.31 -29.95
CA PHE A 387 -4.90 -1.63 -29.13
C PHE A 387 -4.85 -0.79 -27.84
N ARG A 388 -4.44 -1.42 -26.73
CA ARG A 388 -4.21 -0.77 -25.43
C ARG A 388 -2.78 -1.00 -24.93
N PHE A 389 -2.24 0.00 -24.25
CA PHE A 389 -0.97 -0.06 -23.54
C PHE A 389 -1.14 0.35 -22.08
N ARG A 390 -0.56 -0.44 -21.17
CA ARG A 390 -0.52 -0.18 -19.72
C ARG A 390 0.91 -0.41 -19.22
N GLY A 391 1.61 0.68 -18.92
CA GLY A 391 2.92 0.64 -18.29
C GLY A 391 2.82 0.95 -16.80
N TYR A 392 3.17 -0.01 -15.95
CA TYR A 392 3.28 0.18 -14.50
C TYR A 392 4.74 0.19 -14.09
N HIS A 393 5.10 1.13 -13.21
CA HIS A 393 6.47 1.19 -12.71
C HIS A 393 6.54 1.50 -11.22
N THR A 394 7.51 0.92 -10.54
CA THR A 394 7.83 1.27 -9.15
C THR A 394 8.52 2.62 -9.06
N GLN A 395 8.77 3.06 -7.82
CA GLN A 395 9.53 4.28 -7.57
C GLN A 395 11.05 4.06 -7.64
N ILE A 396 11.51 2.88 -8.09
CA ILE A 396 12.93 2.62 -8.33
C ILE A 396 13.42 3.59 -9.41
N PRO A 397 14.49 4.39 -9.15
CA PRO A 397 14.88 5.49 -10.03
C PRO A 397 15.07 5.11 -11.50
N ALA A 398 15.66 3.94 -11.75
CA ALA A 398 15.94 3.47 -13.10
C ALA A 398 14.67 3.17 -13.91
N TYR A 399 13.70 2.46 -13.32
CA TYR A 399 12.43 2.18 -13.99
C TYR A 399 11.60 3.46 -14.11
N LYS A 400 11.45 4.21 -13.01
CA LYS A 400 10.74 5.49 -13.01
C LYS A 400 11.20 6.42 -14.13
N ALA A 401 12.50 6.65 -14.26
CA ALA A 401 13.03 7.55 -15.28
C ALA A 401 12.68 7.10 -16.71
N ARG A 402 12.69 5.80 -16.99
CA ARG A 402 12.37 5.27 -18.32
C ARG A 402 10.89 5.33 -18.63
N TYR A 403 10.03 5.01 -17.67
CA TYR A 403 8.59 5.12 -17.85
C TYR A 403 8.12 6.57 -17.96
N GLU A 404 8.71 7.49 -17.19
CA GLU A 404 8.47 8.93 -17.34
C GLU A 404 8.92 9.44 -18.71
N ALA A 405 10.05 8.95 -19.23
CA ALA A 405 10.51 9.29 -20.58
C ALA A 405 9.61 8.71 -21.70
N LEU A 406 9.09 7.49 -21.51
CA LEU A 406 8.07 6.91 -22.39
C LEU A 406 6.80 7.76 -22.37
N ASP A 407 6.31 8.10 -21.18
CA ASP A 407 5.08 8.89 -21.04
C ASP A 407 5.23 10.28 -21.64
N ALA A 408 6.40 10.92 -21.47
CA ALA A 408 6.72 12.18 -22.13
C ALA A 408 6.68 12.07 -23.67
N SER A 409 7.14 10.95 -24.22
CA SER A 409 7.10 10.67 -25.66
C SER A 409 5.67 10.49 -26.17
N LEU A 410 4.83 9.73 -25.44
CA LEU A 410 3.41 9.60 -25.74
C LEU A 410 2.70 10.96 -25.63
N ALA A 411 2.93 11.70 -24.55
CA ALA A 411 2.34 13.02 -24.33
C ALA A 411 2.71 14.01 -25.44
N LYS A 412 3.93 13.94 -25.98
CA LYS A 412 4.35 14.74 -27.14
C LYS A 412 3.47 14.46 -28.37
N TRP A 413 3.15 13.20 -28.63
CA TRP A 413 2.26 12.82 -29.74
C TRP A 413 0.87 13.44 -29.60
N PHE A 414 0.31 13.43 -28.38
CA PHE A 414 -1.00 14.02 -28.08
C PHE A 414 -1.02 15.55 -28.01
N LYS A 415 0.14 16.20 -27.88
CA LYS A 415 0.28 17.67 -27.96
C LYS A 415 0.35 18.18 -29.40
N ASP A 416 0.63 17.30 -30.37
CA ASP A 416 0.67 17.68 -31.78
C ASP A 416 -0.74 17.99 -32.30
N LYS A 417 -0.96 19.25 -32.71
CA LYS A 417 -2.27 19.72 -33.19
C LYS A 417 -2.76 18.99 -34.45
N SER A 418 -1.84 18.50 -35.29
CA SER A 418 -2.18 17.75 -36.50
C SER A 418 -2.72 16.37 -36.15
N ASN A 419 -2.11 15.69 -35.18
CA ASN A 419 -2.59 14.40 -34.67
C ASN A 419 -3.95 14.56 -34.00
N VAL A 420 -4.10 15.55 -33.09
CA VAL A 420 -5.37 15.83 -32.40
C VAL A 420 -6.48 16.13 -33.39
N LYS A 421 -6.20 16.94 -34.43
CA LYS A 421 -7.18 17.21 -35.49
C LYS A 421 -7.54 15.94 -36.27
N ALA A 422 -6.55 15.12 -36.62
CA ALA A 422 -6.76 13.90 -37.39
C ALA A 422 -7.63 12.87 -36.66
N VAL A 423 -7.44 12.67 -35.35
CA VAL A 423 -8.28 11.75 -34.56
C VAL A 423 -9.72 12.24 -34.34
N GLY A 424 -10.04 13.48 -34.71
CA GLY A 424 -11.38 14.06 -34.57
C GLY A 424 -11.51 15.14 -33.48
N GLY A 425 -10.39 15.66 -32.97
CA GLY A 425 -10.35 16.72 -31.95
C GLY A 425 -9.99 16.22 -30.55
N THR A 426 -9.99 17.14 -29.60
CA THR A 426 -9.48 16.91 -28.23
C THR A 426 -10.17 15.76 -27.51
N TYR A 427 -11.50 15.62 -27.65
CA TYR A 427 -12.22 14.52 -27.02
C TYR A 427 -11.67 13.15 -27.45
N TRP A 428 -11.63 12.89 -28.76
CA TRP A 428 -11.13 11.63 -29.30
C TRP A 428 -9.64 11.40 -29.02
N ALA A 429 -8.85 12.47 -28.97
CA ALA A 429 -7.46 12.40 -28.53
C ALA A 429 -7.34 11.98 -27.06
N THR A 430 -8.17 12.52 -26.16
CA THR A 430 -8.24 12.11 -24.75
C THR A 430 -8.67 10.65 -24.62
N MET A 431 -9.67 10.21 -25.40
CA MET A 431 -10.11 8.82 -25.40
C MET A 431 -9.01 7.88 -25.90
N LEU A 432 -8.31 8.25 -26.96
CA LEU A 432 -7.16 7.48 -27.44
C LEU A 432 -6.04 7.46 -26.39
N ARG A 433 -5.75 8.58 -25.71
CA ARG A 433 -4.77 8.59 -24.61
C ARG A 433 -5.18 7.67 -23.46
N SER A 434 -6.48 7.48 -23.21
CA SER A 434 -6.96 6.50 -22.23
C SER A 434 -6.59 5.05 -22.58
N ASN A 435 -6.36 4.74 -23.86
CA ASN A 435 -5.83 3.45 -24.28
C ASN A 435 -4.33 3.32 -24.08
N TYR A 436 -3.56 4.39 -23.90
CA TYR A 436 -2.10 4.35 -23.76
C TYR A 436 -1.70 5.00 -22.45
N GLN A 437 -1.59 4.22 -21.37
CA GLN A 437 -1.36 4.74 -20.02
C GLN A 437 -0.02 4.28 -19.45
N VAL A 438 0.68 5.22 -18.82
CA VAL A 438 1.78 4.94 -17.90
C VAL A 438 1.32 5.37 -16.50
N ALA A 439 1.36 4.45 -15.56
CA ALA A 439 0.88 4.65 -14.20
C ALA A 439 1.97 4.28 -13.19
N PRO A 440 2.37 5.20 -12.29
CA PRO A 440 3.27 4.84 -11.21
C PRO A 440 2.56 3.91 -10.21
N ALA A 441 3.34 3.01 -9.62
CA ALA A 441 2.96 2.31 -8.41
C ALA A 441 2.87 3.29 -7.22
N ASP A 442 2.39 2.80 -6.06
CA ASP A 442 2.27 3.66 -4.87
C ASP A 442 3.61 4.34 -4.55
N LYS A 443 3.58 5.59 -4.08
CA LYS A 443 4.80 6.36 -3.78
C LYS A 443 5.72 5.69 -2.77
N SER A 444 5.20 4.72 -2.02
CA SER A 444 5.95 3.92 -1.06
C SER A 444 6.59 2.65 -1.62
N GLU A 445 6.31 2.31 -2.87
CA GLU A 445 6.88 1.16 -3.58
C GLU A 445 8.29 1.51 -4.09
N THR A 446 9.22 1.76 -3.16
CA THR A 446 10.57 2.35 -3.41
C THR A 446 11.72 1.34 -3.32
N GLY A 447 11.47 0.04 -3.45
CA GLY A 447 12.50 -0.99 -3.25
C GLY A 447 12.29 -2.24 -4.09
N TYR A 448 13.25 -3.16 -4.01
CA TYR A 448 13.25 -4.39 -4.82
C TYR A 448 12.09 -5.34 -4.47
N GLU A 449 11.63 -5.38 -3.22
CA GLU A 449 10.40 -6.11 -2.87
C GLU A 449 9.20 -5.58 -3.65
N ALA A 450 9.06 -4.26 -3.75
CA ALA A 450 7.98 -3.66 -4.51
C ALA A 450 8.10 -3.94 -6.01
N HIS A 451 9.33 -4.04 -6.53
CA HIS A 451 9.58 -4.47 -7.89
C HIS A 451 9.05 -5.89 -8.14
N GLU A 452 9.33 -6.83 -7.24
CA GLU A 452 8.84 -8.20 -7.37
C GLU A 452 7.32 -8.31 -7.26
N HIS A 453 6.71 -7.50 -6.37
CA HIS A 453 5.29 -7.52 -6.08
C HIS A 453 4.44 -6.56 -6.93
N VAL A 454 5.06 -5.81 -7.86
CA VAL A 454 4.38 -4.73 -8.59
C VAL A 454 3.11 -5.21 -9.31
N MET A 455 3.08 -6.47 -9.76
CA MET A 455 1.94 -7.06 -10.46
C MET A 455 0.76 -7.38 -9.56
N GLY A 456 1.02 -8.06 -8.43
CA GLY A 456 -0.01 -8.46 -7.47
C GLY A 456 -0.51 -7.29 -6.62
N HIS A 457 0.38 -6.37 -6.25
CA HIS A 457 0.00 -5.19 -5.48
C HIS A 457 -1.01 -4.32 -6.23
N GLY A 458 -2.16 -4.09 -5.61
CA GLY A 458 -3.22 -3.27 -6.18
C GLY A 458 -3.95 -3.90 -7.37
N HIS A 459 -3.81 -5.22 -7.60
CA HIS A 459 -4.53 -5.96 -8.64
C HIS A 459 -4.34 -5.33 -10.04
N ARG A 460 -3.10 -4.97 -10.38
CA ARG A 460 -2.82 -4.12 -11.55
C ARG A 460 -3.06 -4.81 -12.89
N ILE A 461 -2.97 -6.14 -12.96
CA ILE A 461 -3.39 -6.89 -14.15
C ILE A 461 -4.90 -6.80 -14.28
N ALA A 462 -5.67 -7.07 -13.23
CA ALA A 462 -7.12 -6.95 -13.28
C ALA A 462 -7.55 -5.51 -13.62
N ALA A 463 -6.86 -4.51 -13.08
CA ALA A 463 -7.08 -3.10 -13.41
C ALA A 463 -6.80 -2.81 -14.89
N ALA A 464 -5.68 -3.28 -15.44
CA ALA A 464 -5.37 -3.16 -16.86
C ALA A 464 -6.45 -3.82 -17.73
N LEU A 465 -6.79 -5.06 -17.42
CA LEU A 465 -7.74 -5.86 -18.19
C LEU A 465 -9.16 -5.27 -18.18
N ARG A 466 -9.57 -4.57 -17.12
CA ARG A 466 -10.88 -3.89 -17.01
C ARG A 466 -10.87 -2.49 -17.63
N ALA A 467 -9.71 -1.92 -17.93
CA ALA A 467 -9.57 -0.53 -18.34
C ALA A 467 -10.03 -0.34 -19.80
N LEU A 468 -11.33 -0.11 -19.98
CA LEU A 468 -11.91 0.35 -21.23
C LEU A 468 -11.97 1.89 -21.29
N PRO A 469 -11.77 2.48 -22.48
CA PRO A 469 -12.07 3.88 -22.68
C PRO A 469 -13.55 4.12 -22.37
N PRO A 470 -13.90 5.18 -21.63
CA PRO A 470 -15.29 5.60 -21.46
C PRO A 470 -16.03 5.78 -22.80
N THR A 471 -17.36 5.64 -22.81
CA THR A 471 -18.17 5.98 -23.99
C THR A 471 -18.32 7.51 -24.12
N GLU A 472 -18.75 7.99 -25.30
CA GLU A 472 -19.14 9.40 -25.50
C GLU A 472 -20.20 9.85 -24.51
N GLU A 473 -21.18 9.00 -24.23
CA GLU A 473 -22.21 9.25 -23.22
C GLU A 473 -21.61 9.38 -21.81
N GLN A 474 -20.70 8.48 -21.42
CA GLN A 474 -20.06 8.52 -20.11
C GLN A 474 -19.17 9.75 -19.93
N HIS A 475 -18.48 10.17 -21.00
CA HIS A 475 -17.68 11.39 -20.96
C HIS A 475 -18.56 12.65 -20.97
N ALA A 476 -19.65 12.67 -21.74
CA ALA A 476 -20.64 13.74 -21.68
C ALA A 476 -21.26 13.86 -20.27
N PHE A 477 -21.51 12.72 -19.62
CA PHE A 477 -21.93 12.67 -18.23
C PHE A 477 -20.86 13.24 -17.29
N LEU A 478 -19.58 12.86 -17.44
CA LEU A 478 -18.47 13.47 -16.70
C LEU A 478 -18.49 15.00 -16.83
N GLU A 479 -18.54 15.53 -18.05
CA GLU A 479 -18.54 16.98 -18.29
C GLU A 479 -19.74 17.66 -17.63
N THR A 480 -20.91 17.00 -17.67
CA THR A 480 -22.13 17.52 -17.06
C THR A 480 -22.00 17.53 -15.54
N VAL A 481 -21.44 16.47 -14.94
CA VAL A 481 -21.17 16.40 -13.50
C VAL A 481 -20.14 17.45 -13.09
N LEU A 482 -19.05 17.61 -13.83
CA LEU A 482 -18.03 18.61 -13.53
C LEU A 482 -18.62 20.02 -13.53
N LYS A 483 -19.40 20.36 -14.57
CA LYS A 483 -20.11 21.65 -14.64
C LYS A 483 -21.09 21.82 -13.48
N ALA A 484 -21.84 20.78 -13.13
CA ALA A 484 -22.77 20.82 -12.00
C ALA A 484 -22.04 21.01 -10.66
N ALA A 485 -20.90 20.34 -10.46
CA ALA A 485 -20.08 20.47 -9.26
C ALA A 485 -19.50 21.89 -9.12
N ILE A 486 -18.97 22.46 -10.21
CA ILE A 486 -18.49 23.85 -10.26
C ILE A 486 -19.65 24.83 -10.01
N ALA A 487 -20.80 24.65 -10.67
CA ALA A 487 -21.95 25.53 -10.51
C ALA A 487 -22.53 25.51 -9.09
N ALA A 488 -22.59 24.32 -8.46
CA ALA A 488 -23.02 24.17 -7.08
C ALA A 488 -22.10 24.96 -6.13
N LYS A 489 -20.77 24.84 -6.30
CA LYS A 489 -19.82 25.59 -5.47
C LYS A 489 -19.82 27.09 -5.74
N LYS A 490 -19.97 27.51 -7.01
CA LYS A 490 -20.16 28.92 -7.36
C LYS A 490 -21.40 29.50 -6.64
N THR A 491 -22.51 28.77 -6.64
CA THR A 491 -23.73 29.19 -5.94
C THR A 491 -23.50 29.30 -4.43
N ASP A 492 -22.76 28.37 -3.82
CA ASP A 492 -22.41 28.44 -2.39
C ASP A 492 -21.57 29.69 -2.07
N TYR A 493 -20.63 30.04 -2.95
CA TYR A 493 -19.79 31.24 -2.81
C TYR A 493 -20.59 32.53 -2.95
N GLU A 494 -21.44 32.62 -3.97
CA GLU A 494 -22.31 33.78 -4.20
C GLU A 494 -23.28 33.99 -3.02
N LYS A 495 -23.92 32.92 -2.52
CA LYS A 495 -24.76 32.98 -1.31
C LYS A 495 -23.97 33.41 -0.07
N GLY A 496 -22.72 32.99 0.02
CA GLY A 496 -21.79 33.39 1.07
C GLY A 496 -21.20 34.79 0.89
N LYS A 497 -21.54 35.51 -0.19
CA LYS A 497 -20.93 36.79 -0.60
C LYS A 497 -19.39 36.73 -0.66
N LYS A 498 -18.85 35.60 -1.13
CA LYS A 498 -17.41 35.36 -1.30
C LYS A 498 -17.03 35.55 -2.75
N ASP A 499 -15.86 36.14 -2.99
CA ASP A 499 -15.28 36.23 -4.32
C ASP A 499 -14.99 34.83 -4.88
N LEU A 500 -15.18 34.69 -6.19
CA LEU A 500 -14.84 33.45 -6.87
C LEU A 500 -13.32 33.25 -6.83
N PRO A 501 -12.84 32.04 -6.49
CA PRO A 501 -11.42 31.80 -6.44
C PRO A 501 -10.78 31.90 -7.82
N ARG A 502 -9.52 32.34 -7.84
CA ARG A 502 -8.64 32.37 -9.01
C ARG A 502 -7.32 31.68 -8.68
N ASP A 503 -6.53 31.39 -9.71
CA ASP A 503 -5.15 30.99 -9.51
C ASP A 503 -4.35 32.17 -8.94
N LEU A 504 -3.41 31.84 -8.05
CA LEU A 504 -2.47 32.81 -7.48
C LEU A 504 -1.33 33.05 -8.46
N GLU A 505 -0.98 34.32 -8.63
CA GLU A 505 0.17 34.73 -9.42
C GLU A 505 1.48 34.39 -8.67
N PRO A 506 2.60 34.20 -9.38
CA PRO A 506 3.86 33.83 -8.74
C PRO A 506 4.32 34.79 -7.64
N ASP A 507 3.98 36.07 -7.74
CA ASP A 507 4.31 37.09 -6.74
C ASP A 507 3.36 37.11 -5.54
N GLU A 508 2.28 36.32 -5.53
CA GLU A 508 1.40 36.11 -4.37
C GLU A 508 1.80 34.89 -3.54
N LEU A 509 2.72 34.09 -4.08
CA LEU A 509 3.22 32.88 -3.46
C LEU A 509 4.54 33.13 -2.73
N ASP A 510 4.80 32.30 -1.73
CA ASP A 510 6.11 32.13 -1.13
C ASP A 510 6.30 30.67 -0.70
N PHE A 511 7.54 30.28 -0.46
CA PHE A 511 7.87 28.94 0.00
C PHE A 511 7.83 28.86 1.52
N VAL A 512 7.25 27.77 2.02
CA VAL A 512 7.37 27.42 3.44
C VAL A 512 8.84 27.08 3.71
N ALA A 513 9.48 27.77 4.67
CA ALA A 513 10.93 27.71 4.86
C ALA A 513 11.44 26.28 5.14
N ASP A 514 12.65 26.00 4.64
CA ASP A 514 13.28 24.67 4.61
C ASP A 514 12.43 23.61 3.88
N THR A 515 11.51 24.03 3.02
CA THR A 515 10.77 23.18 2.09
C THR A 515 10.78 23.80 0.69
N LYS A 516 10.29 23.05 -0.30
CA LYS A 516 10.03 23.57 -1.66
C LYS A 516 8.53 23.69 -1.92
N ILE A 517 7.72 23.82 -0.86
CA ILE A 517 6.27 23.82 -0.96
C ILE A 517 5.77 25.27 -1.02
N PRO A 518 5.20 25.71 -2.16
CA PRO A 518 4.64 27.05 -2.27
C PRO A 518 3.31 27.13 -1.53
N MET A 519 3.00 28.29 -0.95
CA MET A 519 1.69 28.66 -0.40
C MET A 519 1.46 30.15 -0.64
N LYS A 520 0.25 30.65 -0.38
CA LYS A 520 0.00 32.10 -0.35
C LYS A 520 0.92 32.75 0.70
N LYS A 521 1.52 33.90 0.42
CA LYS A 521 2.55 34.55 1.25
C LYS A 521 2.30 34.54 2.76
N ASP A 522 1.11 34.96 3.19
CA ASP A 522 0.71 34.99 4.60
C ASP A 522 0.61 33.58 5.21
N ALA A 523 -0.01 32.66 4.48
CA ALA A 523 -0.10 31.26 4.86
C ALA A 523 1.28 30.58 4.89
N ALA A 524 2.17 30.90 3.95
CA ALA A 524 3.55 30.39 3.89
C ALA A 524 4.37 30.85 5.10
N ALA A 525 4.25 32.13 5.47
CA ALA A 525 4.89 32.69 6.66
C ALA A 525 4.39 31.99 7.94
N LYS A 526 3.08 31.80 8.09
CA LYS A 526 2.52 31.11 9.27
C LYS A 526 2.81 29.62 9.29
N ALA A 527 2.84 28.96 8.14
CA ALA A 527 3.28 27.56 8.04
C ALA A 527 4.76 27.43 8.43
N THR A 528 5.58 28.41 8.05
CA THR A 528 7.01 28.49 8.43
C THR A 528 7.18 28.63 9.93
N GLU A 529 6.45 29.57 10.56
CA GLU A 529 6.44 29.72 12.02
C GLU A 529 6.00 28.43 12.72
N MET A 530 4.90 27.82 12.26
CA MET A 530 4.36 26.58 12.82
C MET A 530 5.35 25.42 12.73
N LEU A 531 5.95 25.18 11.55
CA LEU A 531 6.93 24.12 11.37
C LEU A 531 8.21 24.37 12.17
N THR A 532 8.63 25.63 12.31
CA THR A 532 9.80 26.01 13.10
C THR A 532 9.55 25.76 14.59
N ALA A 533 8.38 26.13 15.10
CA ALA A 533 7.96 25.84 16.46
C ALA A 533 7.83 24.32 16.71
N ALA A 534 7.23 23.58 15.77
CA ALA A 534 7.13 22.13 15.85
C ALA A 534 8.52 21.46 15.87
N ARG A 535 9.45 21.87 15.00
CA ARG A 535 10.83 21.34 15.00
C ARG A 535 11.57 21.65 16.30
N THR A 536 11.33 22.83 16.87
CA THR A 536 11.91 23.23 18.16
C THR A 536 11.37 22.38 19.31
N ALA A 537 10.04 22.20 19.36
CA ALA A 537 9.39 21.32 20.33
C ALA A 537 9.84 19.86 20.17
N LEU A 538 9.93 19.36 18.94
CA LEU A 538 10.44 18.02 18.65
C LEU A 538 11.83 17.82 19.24
N LYS A 539 12.74 18.78 19.04
CA LYS A 539 14.10 18.70 19.59
C LYS A 539 14.09 18.66 21.12
N SER A 540 13.28 19.50 21.77
CA SER A 540 13.17 19.55 23.23
C SER A 540 12.56 18.26 23.78
N ASP A 541 11.41 17.85 23.26
CA ASP A 541 10.65 16.68 23.71
C ASP A 541 11.43 15.38 23.46
N ARG A 542 12.17 15.28 22.34
CA ARG A 542 13.11 14.18 22.12
C ARG A 542 14.21 14.15 23.18
N ALA A 543 14.78 15.29 23.55
CA ALA A 543 15.82 15.35 24.57
C ALA A 543 15.28 14.92 25.94
N ASP A 544 14.06 15.32 26.29
CA ASP A 544 13.44 14.92 27.56
C ASP A 544 13.01 13.45 27.57
N ALA A 545 12.45 12.96 26.46
CA ALA A 545 12.18 11.52 26.29
C ALA A 545 13.47 10.69 26.36
N GLN A 546 14.58 11.18 25.79
CA GLN A 546 15.86 10.50 25.89
C GLN A 546 16.39 10.45 27.32
N LYS A 547 16.29 11.54 28.09
CA LYS A 547 16.62 11.51 29.53
C LYS A 547 15.78 10.50 30.30
N ALA A 548 14.50 10.36 29.96
CA ALA A 548 13.63 9.35 30.57
C ALA A 548 14.05 7.92 30.20
N VAL A 549 14.50 7.70 28.95
CA VAL A 549 15.10 6.43 28.52
C VAL A 549 16.37 6.13 29.30
N ASP A 550 17.27 7.11 29.43
CA ASP A 550 18.55 6.94 30.14
C ASP A 550 18.32 6.65 31.62
N ALA A 551 17.38 7.34 32.27
CA ALA A 551 17.00 7.08 33.64
C ALA A 551 16.37 5.68 33.82
N ALA A 552 15.48 5.27 32.91
CA ALA A 552 14.87 3.95 32.94
C ALA A 552 15.91 2.83 32.66
N ASP A 553 16.89 3.07 31.79
CA ASP A 553 17.97 2.13 31.54
C ASP A 553 18.90 2.00 32.74
N ALA A 554 19.23 3.11 33.41
CA ALA A 554 20.01 3.09 34.64
C ALA A 554 19.32 2.27 35.75
N ASP A 555 18.01 2.46 35.97
CA ASP A 555 17.25 1.65 36.91
C ASP A 555 17.21 0.17 36.49
N ARG A 556 16.95 -0.11 35.20
CA ARG A 556 16.98 -1.47 34.65
C ARG A 556 18.33 -2.16 34.88
N GLN A 557 19.45 -1.50 34.59
CA GLN A 557 20.79 -2.02 34.82
C GLN A 557 21.04 -2.30 36.31
N LEU A 558 20.60 -1.40 37.20
CA LEU A 558 20.69 -1.59 38.64
C LEU A 558 19.91 -2.83 39.10
N LYS A 559 18.65 -3.00 38.66
CA LYS A 559 17.83 -4.16 39.03
C LYS A 559 18.35 -5.48 38.47
N VAL A 560 18.93 -5.48 37.27
CA VAL A 560 19.62 -6.65 36.71
C VAL A 560 20.85 -7.02 37.56
N LYS A 561 21.62 -6.03 38.02
CA LYS A 561 22.77 -6.27 38.92
C LYS A 561 22.34 -6.81 40.28
N GLU A 562 21.27 -6.26 40.88
CA GLU A 562 20.69 -6.76 42.12
C GLU A 562 20.20 -8.23 41.97
N LEU A 563 19.54 -8.56 40.85
CA LEU A 563 19.11 -9.93 40.55
C LEU A 563 20.30 -10.88 40.37
N ALA A 564 21.36 -10.44 39.72
CA ALA A 564 22.58 -11.23 39.55
C ALA A 564 23.24 -11.54 40.92
N ALA A 565 23.32 -10.55 41.80
CA ALA A 565 23.82 -10.73 43.16
C ALA A 565 22.96 -11.70 43.99
N ALA A 566 21.62 -11.54 43.95
CA ALA A 566 20.70 -12.47 44.62
C ALA A 566 20.83 -13.90 44.08
N THR A 567 21.00 -14.05 42.75
CA THR A 567 21.23 -15.35 42.11
C THR A 567 22.55 -15.98 42.54
N ALA A 568 23.62 -15.18 42.70
CA ALA A 568 24.90 -15.66 43.21
C ALA A 568 24.80 -16.10 44.68
N ALA A 569 24.07 -15.35 45.52
CA ALA A 569 23.85 -15.70 46.93
C ALA A 569 23.10 -17.04 47.07
N VAL A 570 22.04 -17.27 46.30
CA VAL A 570 21.33 -18.57 46.25
C VAL A 570 22.29 -19.70 45.88
N LYS A 571 23.17 -19.49 44.88
CA LYS A 571 24.14 -20.52 44.44
C LYS A 571 25.23 -20.82 45.48
N ALA A 572 25.59 -19.84 46.29
CA ALA A 572 26.66 -19.98 47.28
C ALA A 572 26.20 -20.61 48.61
N SER A 573 24.90 -20.57 48.92
CA SER A 573 24.37 -21.09 50.18
C SER A 573 24.40 -22.62 50.22
N LYS A 574 24.79 -23.16 51.37
CA LYS A 574 24.79 -24.61 51.67
C LYS A 574 23.76 -24.99 52.76
N ASN A 575 23.08 -24.00 53.34
CA ASN A 575 22.08 -24.18 54.38
C ASN A 575 20.67 -24.18 53.77
N ALA A 576 19.88 -25.21 54.09
CA ALA A 576 18.55 -25.41 53.54
C ALA A 576 17.55 -24.29 53.91
N ASP A 577 17.61 -23.77 55.14
CA ASP A 577 16.68 -22.73 55.61
C ASP A 577 17.02 -21.36 54.98
N ASP A 578 18.31 -21.05 54.86
CA ASP A 578 18.78 -19.83 54.17
C ASP A 578 18.42 -19.85 52.68
N LEU A 579 18.38 -21.05 52.07
CA LEU A 579 18.10 -21.20 50.64
C LEU A 579 16.66 -20.80 50.29
N VAL A 580 15.69 -21.05 51.16
CA VAL A 580 14.29 -20.62 50.97
C VAL A 580 14.19 -19.10 50.99
N ALA A 581 14.76 -18.46 52.01
CA ALA A 581 14.73 -17.00 52.13
C ALA A 581 15.48 -16.29 50.98
N LEU A 582 16.63 -16.82 50.58
CA LEU A 582 17.40 -16.31 49.43
C LEU A 582 16.64 -16.51 48.10
N GLN A 583 15.90 -17.60 47.95
CA GLN A 583 15.08 -17.86 46.77
C GLN A 583 13.92 -16.86 46.67
N ASP A 584 13.26 -16.54 47.79
CA ASP A 584 12.21 -15.51 47.82
C ASP A 584 12.75 -14.12 47.49
N GLN A 585 13.93 -13.77 48.03
CA GLN A 585 14.61 -12.53 47.66
C GLN A 585 14.95 -12.49 46.17
N LYS A 586 15.48 -13.58 45.60
CA LYS A 586 15.73 -13.69 44.15
C LYS A 586 14.46 -13.46 43.34
N ASN A 587 13.36 -14.12 43.71
CA ASN A 587 12.08 -13.98 43.01
C ASN A 587 11.55 -12.54 43.06
N ALA A 588 11.68 -11.86 44.21
CA ALA A 588 11.32 -10.45 44.34
C ALA A 588 12.20 -9.55 43.44
N LYS A 589 13.51 -9.79 43.38
CA LYS A 589 14.42 -9.06 42.48
C LYS A 589 14.12 -9.33 41.01
N GLU A 590 13.71 -10.54 40.66
CA GLU A 590 13.33 -10.93 39.30
C GLU A 590 12.06 -10.18 38.83
N ALA A 591 11.07 -10.05 39.72
CA ALA A 591 9.89 -9.23 39.47
C ALA A 591 10.23 -7.74 39.26
N LEU A 592 11.13 -7.19 40.09
CA LEU A 592 11.59 -5.79 39.95
C LEU A 592 12.37 -5.56 38.66
N ALA A 593 13.28 -6.49 38.29
CA ALA A 593 14.03 -6.40 37.03
C ALA A 593 13.08 -6.47 35.82
N THR A 594 12.06 -7.33 35.87
CA THR A 594 11.03 -7.42 34.83
C THR A 594 10.21 -6.14 34.72
N ALA A 595 9.85 -5.52 35.84
CA ALA A 595 9.14 -4.24 35.85
C ALA A 595 10.02 -3.11 35.27
N ALA A 596 11.29 -3.03 35.65
CA ALA A 596 12.23 -2.04 35.13
C ALA A 596 12.48 -2.21 33.61
N GLU A 597 12.58 -3.45 33.12
CA GLU A 597 12.64 -3.75 31.68
C GLU A 597 11.39 -3.27 30.92
N GLN A 598 10.20 -3.42 31.51
CA GLN A 598 8.95 -2.91 30.93
C GLN A 598 8.93 -1.38 30.89
N THR A 599 9.39 -0.72 31.95
CA THR A 599 9.52 0.76 32.00
C THR A 599 10.50 1.27 30.96
N TYR A 600 11.67 0.64 30.83
CA TYR A 600 12.65 0.97 29.80
C TYR A 600 12.09 0.82 28.39
N LYS A 601 11.41 -0.29 28.10
CA LYS A 601 10.73 -0.52 26.82
C LYS A 601 9.64 0.53 26.54
N ALA A 602 8.86 0.90 27.56
CA ALA A 602 7.83 1.92 27.42
C ALA A 602 8.43 3.30 27.12
N ALA A 603 9.49 3.69 27.85
CA ALA A 603 10.20 4.95 27.62
C ALA A 603 10.80 5.02 26.20
N ARG A 604 11.41 3.92 25.74
CA ARG A 604 12.01 3.84 24.39
C ARG A 604 10.98 3.90 23.26
N ASN A 605 9.77 3.43 23.51
CA ASN A 605 8.67 3.45 22.55
C ASN A 605 7.87 4.77 22.56
N ALA A 606 8.36 5.82 23.23
CA ALA A 606 7.74 7.14 23.15
C ALA A 606 7.75 7.64 21.70
N ASP A 607 6.58 7.98 21.15
CA ASP A 607 6.42 8.28 19.71
C ASP A 607 7.35 9.40 19.21
N VAL A 608 7.63 10.38 20.06
CA VAL A 608 8.51 11.51 19.77
C VAL A 608 9.94 11.06 19.39
N LEU A 609 10.43 9.97 19.98
CA LEU A 609 11.74 9.40 19.66
C LEU A 609 11.77 8.78 18.26
N HIS A 610 10.61 8.39 17.71
CA HIS A 610 10.52 7.82 16.38
C HIS A 610 10.34 8.87 15.27
N THR A 611 10.17 10.15 15.61
CA THR A 611 10.04 11.24 14.63
C THR A 611 11.37 11.95 14.43
N THR A 612 12.03 11.75 13.28
CA THR A 612 13.40 12.24 13.01
C THR A 612 13.42 13.61 12.34
N ALA A 613 12.42 13.92 11.50
CA ALA A 613 12.34 15.21 10.81
C ALA A 613 10.88 15.58 10.50
N LEU A 614 10.63 16.87 10.27
CA LEU A 614 9.31 17.41 9.92
C LEU A 614 9.39 18.24 8.63
N GLY A 615 8.37 18.11 7.77
CA GLY A 615 8.26 18.90 6.54
C GLY A 615 6.86 18.93 5.97
N ALA A 616 6.76 19.27 4.69
CA ALA A 616 5.50 19.34 3.95
C ALA A 616 5.60 18.56 2.62
N THR A 617 4.44 18.16 2.11
CA THR A 617 4.27 17.36 0.89
C THR A 617 3.50 18.09 -0.21
N SER A 618 2.59 19.00 0.17
CA SER A 618 1.74 19.73 -0.75
C SER A 618 1.33 21.08 -0.15
N GLY A 619 1.11 22.08 -1.00
CA GLY A 619 0.72 23.44 -0.67
C GLY A 619 -0.18 24.01 -1.77
N TYR A 620 0.22 25.09 -2.42
CA TYR A 620 -0.49 25.68 -3.55
C TYR A 620 -0.64 24.71 -4.74
N ARG A 621 -1.83 24.69 -5.33
CA ARG A 621 -2.17 23.89 -6.52
C ARG A 621 -3.08 24.65 -7.49
N ALA A 622 -2.60 24.95 -8.69
CA ALA A 622 -3.39 25.65 -9.72
C ALA A 622 -4.67 24.89 -10.16
N MET A 623 -5.66 25.62 -10.67
CA MET A 623 -6.96 25.12 -11.17
C MET A 623 -6.81 24.00 -12.17
N ALA A 624 -5.91 24.17 -13.15
CA ALA A 624 -5.70 23.17 -14.20
C ALA A 624 -5.23 21.83 -13.62
N HIS A 625 -4.34 21.84 -12.63
CA HIS A 625 -3.89 20.61 -11.98
C HIS A 625 -4.99 20.02 -11.08
N GLN A 626 -5.80 20.86 -10.43
CA GLN A 626 -6.96 20.38 -9.67
C GLN A 626 -8.02 19.73 -10.57
N GLU A 627 -8.25 20.27 -11.77
CA GLU A 627 -9.16 19.70 -12.77
C GLU A 627 -8.66 18.35 -13.28
N GLU A 628 -7.35 18.24 -13.57
CA GLU A 628 -6.70 16.99 -13.95
C GLU A 628 -6.94 15.89 -12.91
N LEU A 629 -6.73 16.20 -11.62
CA LEU A 629 -7.00 15.26 -10.52
C LEU A 629 -8.48 14.88 -10.44
N TRP A 630 -9.37 15.87 -10.52
CA TRP A 630 -10.82 15.63 -10.46
C TRP A 630 -11.27 14.67 -11.57
N ARG A 631 -10.83 14.92 -12.81
CA ARG A 631 -11.13 14.08 -13.98
C ARG A 631 -10.51 12.70 -13.86
N GLY A 632 -9.27 12.60 -13.37
CA GLY A 632 -8.57 11.34 -13.16
C GLY A 632 -9.28 10.42 -12.16
N TYR A 633 -9.86 10.98 -11.10
CA TYR A 633 -10.60 10.20 -10.09
C TYR A 633 -12.06 9.89 -10.48
N PHE A 634 -12.66 10.69 -11.37
CA PHE A 634 -14.08 10.60 -11.70
C PHE A 634 -14.51 9.19 -12.11
N PHE A 635 -13.78 8.53 -13.02
CA PHE A 635 -14.23 7.23 -13.53
C PHE A 635 -14.14 6.10 -12.49
N GLY A 636 -13.27 6.21 -11.48
CA GLY A 636 -13.31 5.30 -10.33
C GLY A 636 -14.66 5.42 -9.61
N HIS A 637 -15.03 6.64 -9.24
CA HIS A 637 -16.33 6.92 -8.60
C HIS A 637 -17.52 6.60 -9.50
N TYR A 638 -17.39 6.80 -10.80
CA TYR A 638 -18.42 6.45 -11.78
C TYR A 638 -18.77 4.96 -11.70
N TYR A 639 -17.77 4.08 -11.66
CA TYR A 639 -18.00 2.64 -11.57
C TYR A 639 -18.43 2.21 -10.17
N ASP A 640 -17.88 2.81 -9.11
CA ASP A 640 -18.26 2.54 -7.72
C ASP A 640 -19.75 2.80 -7.46
N THR A 641 -20.31 3.81 -8.11
CA THR A 641 -21.70 4.29 -7.92
C THR A 641 -22.69 3.74 -8.95
N ALA A 642 -22.27 2.81 -9.81
CA ALA A 642 -23.09 2.36 -10.94
C ALA A 642 -24.44 1.78 -10.47
N LYS A 643 -24.46 1.05 -9.35
CA LYS A 643 -25.68 0.44 -8.79
C LYS A 643 -26.64 1.50 -8.25
N GLU A 644 -26.12 2.50 -7.55
CA GLU A 644 -26.90 3.61 -7.01
C GLU A 644 -27.51 4.43 -8.15
N ARG A 645 -26.71 4.81 -9.15
CA ARG A 645 -27.16 5.62 -10.29
C ARG A 645 -28.18 4.91 -11.17
N ALA A 646 -28.06 3.60 -11.36
CA ALA A 646 -29.00 2.82 -12.15
C ALA A 646 -30.45 2.90 -11.62
N ASN A 647 -30.62 3.12 -10.32
CA ASN A 647 -31.92 3.22 -9.66
C ASN A 647 -32.43 4.67 -9.52
N MET A 648 -31.69 5.67 -10.01
CA MET A 648 -32.09 7.08 -9.94
C MET A 648 -33.05 7.46 -11.05
N LYS A 649 -33.89 8.47 -10.79
CA LYS A 649 -34.83 8.98 -11.79
C LYS A 649 -34.06 9.59 -12.97
N GLY A 650 -34.47 9.23 -14.18
CA GLY A 650 -33.75 9.59 -15.41
C GLY A 650 -32.57 8.67 -15.74
N GLY A 651 -32.36 7.60 -14.97
CA GLY A 651 -31.37 6.56 -15.25
C GLY A 651 -29.93 6.95 -14.85
N PRO A 652 -28.95 6.14 -15.24
CA PRO A 652 -27.57 6.24 -14.74
C PRO A 652 -26.86 7.56 -15.08
N HIS A 653 -27.32 8.27 -16.11
CA HIS A 653 -26.79 9.58 -16.52
C HIS A 653 -27.83 10.71 -16.46
N GLY A 654 -28.98 10.45 -15.84
CA GLY A 654 -30.04 11.44 -15.69
C GLY A 654 -29.66 12.60 -14.76
N PRO A 655 -30.48 13.66 -14.69
CA PRO A 655 -30.22 14.83 -13.84
C PRO A 655 -29.99 14.49 -12.36
N ASP A 656 -30.72 13.52 -11.80
CA ASP A 656 -30.55 13.09 -10.42
C ASP A 656 -29.18 12.40 -10.21
N ALA A 657 -28.75 11.59 -11.18
CA ALA A 657 -27.43 10.98 -11.17
C ALA A 657 -26.32 12.04 -11.30
N VAL A 658 -26.53 13.11 -12.08
CA VAL A 658 -25.60 14.24 -12.17
C VAL A 658 -25.45 14.91 -10.81
N ALA A 659 -26.56 15.27 -10.15
CA ALA A 659 -26.55 15.91 -8.85
C ALA A 659 -25.90 15.02 -7.77
N TYR A 660 -26.24 13.73 -7.77
CA TYR A 660 -25.64 12.74 -6.89
C TYR A 660 -24.14 12.63 -7.09
N MET A 661 -23.67 12.49 -8.33
CA MET A 661 -22.24 12.37 -8.62
C MET A 661 -21.47 13.65 -8.29
N ALA A 662 -22.04 14.82 -8.55
CA ALA A 662 -21.43 16.09 -8.18
C ALA A 662 -21.22 16.19 -6.66
N TRP A 663 -22.22 15.76 -5.88
CA TRP A 663 -22.12 15.66 -4.43
C TRP A 663 -21.12 14.59 -3.98
N TYR A 664 -21.21 13.37 -4.53
CA TYR A 664 -20.42 12.21 -4.13
C TYR A 664 -18.93 12.42 -4.38
N VAL A 665 -18.57 12.82 -5.60
CA VAL A 665 -17.17 13.13 -5.97
C VAL A 665 -16.66 14.30 -5.14
N GLY A 666 -17.51 15.32 -4.91
CA GLY A 666 -17.19 16.48 -4.07
C GLY A 666 -16.90 16.16 -2.60
N GLN A 667 -17.23 14.96 -2.09
CA GLN A 667 -16.83 14.51 -0.75
C GLN A 667 -15.35 14.14 -0.64
N TRP A 668 -14.71 13.89 -1.78
CA TRP A 668 -13.36 13.34 -1.88
C TRP A 668 -12.39 14.30 -2.57
N VAL A 669 -12.85 14.96 -3.62
CA VAL A 669 -12.05 15.90 -4.39
C VAL A 669 -12.86 17.17 -4.67
N ALA A 670 -12.36 18.30 -4.21
CA ALA A 670 -12.99 19.58 -4.51
C ALA A 670 -12.97 19.83 -6.03
N PRO A 671 -14.06 20.36 -6.62
CA PRO A 671 -14.04 20.77 -8.02
C PRO A 671 -12.97 21.84 -8.25
N PRO A 672 -12.40 21.91 -9.47
CA PRO A 672 -11.43 22.94 -9.81
C PRO A 672 -12.05 24.32 -9.59
N GLY A 673 -11.26 25.25 -9.06
CA GLY A 673 -11.75 26.52 -8.59
C GLY A 673 -12.06 26.56 -7.09
N PHE A 674 -12.15 25.43 -6.37
CA PHE A 674 -12.73 25.44 -5.01
C PHE A 674 -11.97 24.60 -3.99
N SER A 675 -10.70 24.30 -4.25
CA SER A 675 -9.79 23.63 -3.30
C SER A 675 -9.04 24.65 -2.45
N ASN A 676 -8.85 24.39 -1.15
CA ASN A 676 -8.00 25.25 -0.32
C ASN A 676 -6.51 25.17 -0.68
N HIS A 677 -6.08 24.07 -1.31
CA HIS A 677 -4.76 24.02 -1.95
C HIS A 677 -4.67 25.04 -3.08
N GLN A 678 -5.75 25.26 -3.83
CA GLN A 678 -5.73 26.26 -4.89
C GLN A 678 -5.73 27.70 -4.35
N ASN A 679 -6.34 27.95 -3.21
CA ASN A 679 -6.22 29.26 -2.57
C ASN A 679 -4.82 29.50 -1.94
N GLY A 680 -3.91 28.51 -2.02
CA GLY A 680 -2.61 28.55 -1.34
C GLY A 680 -2.74 28.56 0.19
N MET A 681 -3.88 28.13 0.71
CA MET A 681 -4.22 28.19 2.14
C MET A 681 -4.11 26.83 2.84
N ALA A 682 -4.15 25.72 2.11
CA ALA A 682 -3.94 24.39 2.69
C ALA A 682 -2.48 23.93 2.60
N ILE A 683 -2.03 23.19 3.61
CA ILE A 683 -0.75 22.49 3.62
C ILE A 683 -0.93 21.05 4.07
N ASP A 684 -0.29 20.12 3.35
CA ASP A 684 -0.19 18.72 3.76
C ASP A 684 1.18 18.46 4.39
N LEU A 685 1.21 18.18 5.68
CA LEU A 685 2.42 17.97 6.45
C LEU A 685 2.94 16.53 6.34
N LYS A 686 4.24 16.34 6.55
CA LYS A 686 4.86 15.02 6.70
C LYS A 686 5.82 14.97 7.87
N GLN A 687 6.06 13.76 8.35
CA GLN A 687 7.08 13.42 9.32
C GLN A 687 7.95 12.31 8.77
N GLU A 688 9.26 12.46 8.94
CA GLU A 688 10.23 11.41 8.70
C GLU A 688 10.37 10.61 9.99
N ARG A 689 10.42 9.29 9.85
CA ARG A 689 10.33 8.35 10.96
C ARG A 689 11.50 7.37 10.94
N GLU A 690 11.88 6.87 12.12
CA GLU A 690 12.89 5.82 12.22
C GLU A 690 12.44 4.55 11.46
N PRO A 691 13.38 3.78 10.87
CA PRO A 691 13.08 2.49 10.28
C PRO A 691 12.30 1.59 11.25
N GLY A 692 11.19 1.00 10.78
CA GLY A 692 10.27 0.20 11.59
C GLY A 692 9.02 0.95 12.07
N TYR A 693 8.97 2.28 11.94
CA TYR A 693 7.82 3.10 12.33
C TYR A 693 7.29 4.00 11.18
N PRO A 694 7.14 3.50 9.94
CA PRO A 694 6.70 4.33 8.82
C PRO A 694 5.24 4.76 8.98
N ILE A 695 4.95 5.96 8.49
CA ILE A 695 3.60 6.55 8.46
C ILE A 695 3.42 7.28 7.14
N ARG A 696 2.26 7.10 6.48
CA ARG A 696 1.97 7.69 5.17
C ARG A 696 0.75 8.62 5.23
N ASN A 697 0.76 9.65 4.40
CA ASN A 697 -0.44 10.45 4.12
C ASN A 697 -1.33 9.65 3.16
N SER A 698 -2.27 8.88 3.71
CA SER A 698 -3.07 7.92 2.97
C SER A 698 -4.51 7.86 3.47
N ARG A 699 -5.45 7.69 2.53
CA ARG A 699 -6.87 7.42 2.82
C ARG A 699 -7.12 6.07 3.47
N ASP A 700 -6.09 5.23 3.61
CA ASP A 700 -6.23 3.98 4.34
C ASP A 700 -6.52 4.25 5.83
N THR A 701 -7.54 3.58 6.36
CA THR A 701 -7.99 3.80 7.75
C THR A 701 -6.91 3.43 8.77
N SER A 702 -6.07 2.43 8.47
CA SER A 702 -4.98 2.04 9.38
C SER A 702 -3.87 3.08 9.41
N GLU A 703 -3.51 3.67 8.26
CA GLU A 703 -2.52 4.75 8.16
C GLU A 703 -3.01 6.04 8.83
N ARG A 704 -4.27 6.45 8.61
CA ARG A 704 -4.85 7.58 9.35
C ARG A 704 -4.78 7.35 10.85
N ASN A 705 -5.19 6.17 11.32
CA ASN A 705 -5.16 5.81 12.74
C ASN A 705 -3.74 5.80 13.34
N LYS A 706 -2.69 5.56 12.53
CA LYS A 706 -1.30 5.76 12.97
C LYS A 706 -0.99 7.24 13.09
N TRP A 707 -1.34 8.04 12.08
CA TRP A 707 -1.12 9.48 12.06
C TRP A 707 -1.73 10.18 13.30
N TRP A 708 -2.98 9.87 13.65
CA TRP A 708 -3.69 10.39 14.84
C TRP A 708 -3.03 10.06 16.18
N LYS A 709 -2.08 9.11 16.22
CA LYS A 709 -1.36 8.71 17.44
C LYS A 709 0.03 9.30 17.54
N THR A 710 0.42 10.13 16.58
CA THR A 710 1.78 10.63 16.49
C THR A 710 1.98 11.84 17.38
N TRP A 711 3.21 12.00 17.86
CA TRP A 711 3.64 13.19 18.58
C TRP A 711 3.34 14.44 17.76
N LEU A 712 3.63 14.43 16.45
CA LEU A 712 3.36 15.59 15.59
C LEU A 712 1.88 15.94 15.57
N TRP A 713 1.00 14.95 15.42
CA TRP A 713 -0.44 15.18 15.42
C TRP A 713 -0.90 15.80 16.73
N HIS A 714 -0.53 15.22 17.87
CA HIS A 714 -0.88 15.76 19.18
C HIS A 714 -0.34 17.18 19.40
N TRP A 715 0.89 17.45 18.94
CA TRP A 715 1.46 18.78 19.00
C TRP A 715 0.65 19.77 18.15
N LEU A 716 0.26 19.39 16.93
CA LEU A 716 -0.53 20.25 16.04
C LEU A 716 -1.95 20.48 16.58
N ASP A 717 -2.61 19.45 17.12
CA ASP A 717 -3.95 19.56 17.70
C ASP A 717 -4.02 20.62 18.81
N ILE A 718 -2.95 20.74 19.59
CA ILE A 718 -2.81 21.74 20.66
C ILE A 718 -2.37 23.10 20.11
N ASN A 719 -1.40 23.13 19.19
CA ASN A 719 -0.65 24.35 18.87
C ASN A 719 -1.04 24.99 17.54
N ALA A 720 -1.47 24.24 16.52
CA ALA A 720 -1.66 24.76 15.17
C ALA A 720 -2.64 25.94 15.10
N LYS A 721 -3.63 25.98 16.01
CA LYS A 721 -4.59 27.09 16.13
C LYS A 721 -3.91 28.43 16.46
N SER A 722 -2.83 28.44 17.24
CA SER A 722 -2.08 29.69 17.55
C SER A 722 -1.35 30.24 16.31
N PHE A 723 -1.05 29.37 15.35
CA PHE A 723 -0.54 29.73 14.02
C PHE A 723 -1.65 29.90 12.99
N THR A 724 -2.91 30.00 13.43
CA THR A 724 -4.12 30.17 12.61
C THR A 724 -4.42 29.01 11.65
N PHE A 725 -3.90 27.82 11.93
CA PHE A 725 -4.24 26.60 11.17
C PHE A 725 -5.37 25.80 11.84
N LYS A 726 -6.22 25.19 11.02
CA LYS A 726 -7.27 24.26 11.42
C LYS A 726 -7.15 22.97 10.62
N ASN A 727 -7.20 21.83 11.30
CA ASN A 727 -7.16 20.53 10.63
C ASN A 727 -8.43 20.27 9.81
N TYR A 728 -8.25 19.57 8.68
CA TYR A 728 -9.35 18.89 8.01
C TYR A 728 -9.53 17.50 8.61
N GLU A 729 -10.63 17.29 9.33
CA GLU A 729 -10.85 16.13 10.22
C GLU A 729 -10.67 14.75 9.57
N LYS A 730 -10.89 14.63 8.26
CA LYS A 730 -10.70 13.35 7.55
C LYS A 730 -9.22 13.04 7.25
N GLU A 731 -8.35 14.04 7.31
CA GLU A 731 -6.96 13.99 6.88
C GLU A 731 -6.05 14.63 7.94
N PRO A 732 -5.46 13.83 8.86
CA PRO A 732 -4.67 14.36 9.99
C PRO A 732 -3.41 15.15 9.56
N TRP A 733 -2.95 14.96 8.32
CA TRP A 733 -1.84 15.72 7.72
C TRP A 733 -2.27 17.05 7.10
N HIS A 734 -3.56 17.28 6.84
CA HIS A 734 -4.07 18.41 6.08
C HIS A 734 -4.52 19.54 7.01
N TRP A 735 -3.94 20.73 6.82
CA TRP A 735 -4.20 21.88 7.67
C TRP A 735 -4.51 23.12 6.82
N ASP A 736 -5.67 23.72 7.08
CA ASP A 736 -6.12 24.95 6.45
C ASP A 736 -5.66 26.16 7.27
N PHE A 737 -4.96 27.09 6.63
CA PHE A 737 -4.77 28.43 7.12
C PHE A 737 -6.12 29.16 7.17
N ARG A 738 -6.45 29.77 8.31
CA ARG A 738 -7.67 30.55 8.53
C ARG A 738 -7.23 31.98 8.83
N GLN A 739 -7.34 32.88 7.85
CA GLN A 739 -7.15 34.30 8.11
C GLN A 739 -8.04 34.72 9.28
N ALA A 740 -7.50 35.49 10.22
CA ALA A 740 -8.29 36.07 11.30
C ALA A 740 -9.40 36.90 10.67
N SER A 741 -10.64 36.52 10.94
CA SER A 741 -11.85 37.25 10.52
C SER A 741 -11.96 38.60 11.20
#